data_AF-A0A1A8VTD8-F1
#
_entry.id   AF-A0A1A8VTD8-F1
#
_cell.length_a   1.000
_cell.length_b   1.000
_cell.length_c   1.000
_cell.angle_alpha   90.00
_cell.angle_beta   90.00
_cell.angle_gamma   90.00
#
_symmetry.space_group_name_H-M   'P 1'
#
loop_
_entity.id
_entity.type
_entity.pdbx_description
1 polymer ?
#
loop_
_entity_poly.entity_id
_entity_poly.type
_entity_poly.pdbx_seq_one_letter_code
_entity_poly.pdbx_strand_id
1 'polypeptide(L)'
;MGSILDCRESLFYGKIKSCIEKYLPGYSSEDGVHFESTCELSYGNSGFRDKYKNDRCDLQNVLSKSGILLGLLFIKYNYERLKMYRQLGSEENFGKVGKRYNFYNEKRNPWKNVGIVITASHNPHNENGIKIIDHNGRQINMIYEEYLSDLVNNHLRYVKNNKKCTLDDIIYDTIILIAKIFKEEIHIDLFDNTTFNSIRDLDDTIHSSNLHSILKGNICIGFDTRNSSVHLNRIIIESLHCLNIRKCINNMCYVTTPCMHFTINFLNGIFIDKKIDHTFMEKGEYDIRKMEDDLDFLPKFHVQNGKSVRELYYLYCGHSEHTMEGGKGRGIPIRNLLGVSLPGGIPLKSMQNEGEPAQDHSEHLQDRCELPYLCAYNSDQFYFDYFAYLFENLHSHLSQTYDNIFSRNCKEEIIYVDCSNGIASLKLDNFKGIFTILKKQIIKINYIRDEKSILNFECGADYVYSKRKLPINTPLEKINSKFCSFDGDADRIIYFFFNNTLAEDPNERDAPCNSVTSTRSTEYGGDSNVVILDGPKIACLFLKCIMKMLFSVQVQEERNTPESNINLSICSVKKLDINIIHTAYVNSAFIDHVRDIKKNIRWEEGLFRYINMNIICTKTGIKNLDNVAQKSSIGILFESNGHGTIYVDVNHLNEWSEKLRITEEKHFIALKKYLLFFNQTTGDAMIDFIAIELSLSFLNLTINQWNKFYNPLPSYYINVPCPKKIMHNIIPHPDHEKYLVEPKWLQGKIDHVVKEADAKYGRCFVRPSGTENIIRIYAEAQSVATVDEILCKVKQAVCQYMERS
;
A
#
# COMPACT_ATOMS: atom_id res chain seq x y z
N MET A 1 -48.19 -0.22 23.58
CA MET A 1 -47.84 -1.51 22.95
C MET A 1 -47.84 -1.29 21.44
N GLY A 2 -46.69 -0.87 20.89
CA GLY A 2 -46.52 -0.76 19.43
C GLY A 2 -46.11 -2.12 18.90
N SER A 3 -46.75 -2.58 17.82
CA SER A 3 -46.40 -3.81 17.12
C SER A 3 -44.93 -3.77 16.70
N ILE A 4 -44.11 -4.67 17.24
CA ILE A 4 -42.81 -4.99 16.65
C ILE A 4 -43.15 -5.53 15.27
N LEU A 5 -42.91 -4.74 14.20
CA LEU A 5 -42.86 -5.30 12.85
C LEU A 5 -41.93 -6.50 12.93
N ASP A 6 -42.33 -7.65 12.38
CA ASP A 6 -41.37 -8.73 12.20
C ASP A 6 -40.19 -8.14 11.43
N CYS A 7 -38.99 -8.24 11.98
CA CYS A 7 -37.76 -7.77 11.35
C CYS A 7 -37.62 -8.25 9.89
N ARG A 8 -38.25 -9.40 9.55
CA ARG A 8 -38.33 -9.97 8.20
C ARG A 8 -39.15 -9.12 7.21
N GLU A 9 -40.08 -8.30 7.69
CA GLU A 9 -40.90 -7.38 6.89
C GLU A 9 -40.20 -6.04 6.60
N SER A 10 -39.04 -5.79 7.22
CA SER A 10 -38.26 -4.57 6.96
C SER A 10 -37.67 -4.54 5.55
N LEU A 11 -37.53 -3.33 4.99
CA LEU A 11 -36.90 -3.11 3.70
C LEU A 11 -35.42 -3.52 3.71
N PHE A 12 -34.73 -3.27 4.83
CA PHE A 12 -33.35 -3.70 5.03
C PHE A 12 -33.21 -5.22 4.90
N TYR A 13 -34.05 -5.98 5.62
CA TYR A 13 -34.02 -7.44 5.58
C TYR A 13 -34.25 -7.94 4.14
N GLY A 14 -35.30 -7.44 3.47
CA GLY A 14 -35.61 -7.84 2.09
C GLY A 14 -34.45 -7.59 1.12
N LYS A 15 -33.78 -6.44 1.21
CA LYS A 15 -32.65 -6.10 0.33
C LYS A 15 -31.38 -6.90 0.62
N ILE A 16 -31.06 -7.11 1.89
CA ILE A 16 -29.82 -7.78 2.29
C ILE A 16 -29.96 -9.30 2.15
N LYS A 17 -31.15 -9.88 2.38
CA LYS A 17 -31.41 -11.32 2.23
C LYS A 17 -30.92 -11.83 0.89
N SER A 18 -31.35 -11.21 -0.22
CA SER A 18 -30.96 -11.64 -1.57
C SER A 18 -29.45 -11.58 -1.80
N CYS A 19 -28.78 -10.55 -1.27
CA CYS A 19 -27.33 -10.42 -1.39
C CYS A 19 -26.59 -11.50 -0.60
N ILE A 20 -27.01 -11.77 0.64
CA ILE A 20 -26.39 -12.82 1.46
C ILE A 20 -26.60 -14.19 0.82
N GLU A 21 -27.84 -14.51 0.46
CA GLU A 21 -28.22 -15.79 -0.14
C GLU A 21 -27.41 -16.10 -1.41
N LYS A 22 -27.23 -15.10 -2.29
CA LYS A 22 -26.49 -15.22 -3.54
C LYS A 22 -25.01 -15.57 -3.35
N TYR A 23 -24.40 -15.12 -2.25
CA TYR A 23 -22.96 -15.24 -2.02
C TYR A 23 -22.61 -16.12 -0.82
N LEU A 24 -23.53 -16.98 -0.36
CA LEU A 24 -23.20 -17.97 0.66
C LEU A 24 -22.19 -19.00 0.13
N PRO A 25 -21.31 -19.53 0.99
CA PRO A 25 -20.40 -20.61 0.60
C PRO A 25 -21.15 -21.86 0.14
N GLY A 26 -20.52 -22.70 -0.68
CA GLY A 26 -21.12 -23.94 -1.22
C GLY A 26 -21.64 -24.90 -0.13
N TYR A 27 -22.84 -25.45 -0.33
CA TYR A 27 -23.49 -26.40 0.58
C TYR A 27 -24.41 -27.40 -0.15
N SER A 28 -24.64 -28.56 0.45
CA SER A 28 -25.66 -29.54 0.05
C SER A 28 -26.86 -29.52 1.00
N SER A 29 -28.06 -29.87 0.52
CA SER A 29 -29.33 -29.72 1.25
C SER A 29 -30.15 -31.00 1.45
N GLU A 30 -29.67 -32.18 1.04
CA GLU A 30 -30.47 -33.42 1.01
C GLU A 30 -30.97 -33.87 2.40
N ASP A 31 -30.25 -33.59 3.49
CA ASP A 31 -30.62 -33.94 4.89
C ASP A 31 -30.37 -32.79 5.90
N GLY A 32 -30.42 -31.54 5.42
CA GLY A 32 -30.01 -30.34 6.15
C GLY A 32 -28.81 -29.64 5.48
N VAL A 33 -28.48 -28.42 5.91
CA VAL A 33 -27.38 -27.66 5.30
C VAL A 33 -26.04 -28.24 5.74
N HIS A 34 -25.29 -28.78 4.79
CA HIS A 34 -23.91 -29.23 4.98
C HIS A 34 -22.98 -28.40 4.10
N PHE A 35 -22.14 -27.59 4.72
CA PHE A 35 -21.15 -26.78 4.01
C PHE A 35 -20.00 -27.65 3.50
N GLU A 36 -19.57 -27.38 2.27
CA GLU A 36 -18.47 -28.07 1.61
C GLU A 36 -17.10 -27.81 2.29
N SER A 37 -17.05 -26.81 3.18
CA SER A 37 -15.87 -26.43 3.96
C SER A 37 -16.23 -26.20 5.41
N THR A 38 -15.39 -26.68 6.31
CA THR A 38 -15.42 -26.30 7.74
C THR A 38 -14.28 -25.36 8.10
N CYS A 39 -13.53 -24.86 7.11
CA CYS A 39 -12.38 -24.00 7.32
C CYS A 39 -12.82 -22.58 7.69
N GLU A 40 -12.21 -22.04 8.74
CA GLU A 40 -12.44 -20.67 9.18
C GLU A 40 -11.52 -19.71 8.40
N LEU A 41 -12.11 -18.65 7.86
CA LEU A 41 -11.39 -17.60 7.14
C LEU A 41 -10.97 -16.51 8.13
N SER A 42 -9.70 -16.17 8.18
CA SER A 42 -9.19 -15.11 9.07
C SER A 42 -8.78 -13.87 8.29
N TYR A 43 -9.14 -12.68 8.79
CA TYR A 43 -8.56 -11.42 8.30
C TYR A 43 -7.09 -11.32 8.74
N GLY A 44 -6.16 -11.55 7.82
CA GLY A 44 -4.73 -11.56 8.14
C GLY A 44 -4.08 -10.17 8.17
N ASN A 45 -2.75 -10.14 8.25
CA ASN A 45 -1.94 -8.90 8.14
C ASN A 45 -2.12 -8.15 6.80
N SER A 46 -2.75 -8.78 5.82
CA SER A 46 -2.93 -8.23 4.47
C SER A 46 -4.33 -8.47 3.93
N GLY A 47 -5.32 -8.54 4.84
CA GLY A 47 -6.71 -8.83 4.53
C GLY A 47 -6.99 -10.31 4.26
N PHE A 48 -8.11 -10.59 3.59
CA PHE A 48 -8.43 -11.94 3.11
C PHE A 48 -7.79 -12.20 1.75
N ARG A 49 -7.32 -13.43 1.53
CA ARG A 49 -6.79 -13.91 0.26
C ARG A 49 -7.15 -15.37 0.07
N ASP A 50 -7.62 -15.72 -1.12
CA ASP A 50 -7.88 -17.10 -1.50
C ASP A 50 -7.92 -17.24 -3.03
N LYS A 51 -8.04 -18.47 -3.52
CA LYS A 51 -8.32 -18.78 -4.92
C LYS A 51 -9.65 -18.16 -5.34
N TYR A 52 -9.64 -17.45 -6.47
CA TYR A 52 -10.86 -16.86 -7.02
C TYR A 52 -11.85 -17.92 -7.52
N LYS A 53 -11.33 -18.92 -8.25
CA LYS A 53 -12.12 -20.08 -8.70
C LYS A 53 -11.92 -21.22 -7.70
N ASN A 54 -12.93 -21.39 -6.86
CA ASN A 54 -13.10 -22.49 -5.91
C ASN A 54 -14.59 -22.83 -5.92
N ASP A 55 -14.92 -24.12 -5.92
CA ASP A 55 -16.32 -24.60 -5.93
C ASP A 55 -17.13 -24.07 -4.72
N ARG A 56 -16.44 -23.66 -3.66
CA ARG A 56 -17.01 -23.22 -2.39
C ARG A 56 -17.45 -21.75 -2.33
N CYS A 57 -17.16 -20.92 -3.33
CA CYS A 57 -17.51 -19.48 -3.35
C CYS A 57 -16.99 -18.64 -2.15
N ASP A 58 -15.94 -19.10 -1.46
CA ASP A 58 -15.43 -18.50 -0.20
C ASP A 58 -15.06 -17.01 -0.36
N LEU A 59 -14.39 -16.65 -1.46
CA LEU A 59 -13.97 -15.27 -1.70
C LEU A 59 -15.14 -14.36 -2.06
N GLN A 60 -16.16 -14.87 -2.76
CA GLN A 60 -17.37 -14.11 -3.08
C GLN A 60 -18.16 -13.77 -1.80
N ASN A 61 -18.28 -14.73 -0.88
CA ASN A 61 -18.84 -14.51 0.46
C ASN A 61 -18.09 -13.37 1.17
N VAL A 62 -16.76 -13.46 1.23
CA VAL A 62 -15.88 -12.42 1.82
C VAL A 62 -16.15 -11.04 1.22
N LEU A 63 -16.19 -10.94 -0.10
CA LEU A 63 -16.39 -9.67 -0.82
C LEU A 63 -17.76 -9.05 -0.53
N SER A 64 -18.81 -9.87 -0.43
CA SER A 64 -20.15 -9.39 -0.09
C SER A 64 -20.19 -8.77 1.32
N LYS A 65 -19.62 -9.44 2.32
CA LYS A 65 -19.57 -8.93 3.71
C LYS A 65 -18.65 -7.72 3.82
N SER A 66 -17.57 -7.70 3.05
CA SER A 66 -16.64 -6.57 3.01
C SER A 66 -17.32 -5.32 2.45
N GLY A 67 -18.18 -5.44 1.43
CA GLY A 67 -18.96 -4.32 0.92
C GLY A 67 -19.96 -3.77 1.95
N ILE A 68 -20.59 -4.65 2.75
CA ILE A 68 -21.48 -4.24 3.85
C ILE A 68 -20.71 -3.48 4.94
N LEU A 69 -19.55 -3.99 5.37
CA LEU A 69 -18.70 -3.30 6.34
C LEU A 69 -18.17 -1.97 5.82
N LEU A 70 -17.80 -1.90 4.54
CA LEU A 70 -17.37 -0.65 3.90
C LEU A 70 -18.50 0.39 3.91
N GLY A 71 -19.74 -0.04 3.65
CA GLY A 71 -20.93 0.81 3.78
C GLY A 71 -21.15 1.30 5.22
N LEU A 72 -20.97 0.44 6.22
CA LEU A 72 -21.01 0.83 7.64
C LEU A 72 -20.02 1.95 7.93
N LEU A 73 -18.75 1.80 7.53
CA LEU A 73 -17.71 2.81 7.78
C LEU A 73 -18.05 4.14 7.10
N PHE A 74 -18.51 4.11 5.84
CA PHE A 74 -18.92 5.31 5.14
C PHE A 74 -20.07 6.04 5.84
N ILE A 75 -21.09 5.31 6.29
CA ILE A 75 -22.21 5.87 7.04
C ILE A 75 -21.70 6.43 8.37
N LYS A 76 -20.92 5.66 9.14
CA LYS A 76 -20.36 6.05 10.43
C LYS A 76 -19.69 7.41 10.40
N TYR A 77 -18.84 7.65 9.42
CA TYR A 77 -18.05 8.89 9.37
C TYR A 77 -18.82 10.09 8.80
N ASN A 78 -20.01 9.89 8.23
CA ASN A 78 -20.76 10.96 7.57
C ASN A 78 -22.18 11.17 8.14
N TYR A 79 -22.71 10.25 8.95
CA TYR A 79 -24.10 10.30 9.41
C TYR A 79 -24.39 11.46 10.37
N GLU A 80 -23.52 11.70 11.36
CA GLU A 80 -23.68 12.85 12.27
C GLU A 80 -23.59 14.18 11.52
N ARG A 81 -22.75 14.25 10.49
CA ARG A 81 -22.64 15.43 9.63
C ARG A 81 -23.93 15.68 8.84
N LEU A 82 -24.59 14.64 8.36
CA LEU A 82 -25.91 14.78 7.74
C LEU A 82 -26.95 15.37 8.70
N LYS A 83 -26.96 14.95 9.97
CA LYS A 83 -27.85 15.52 10.98
C LYS A 83 -27.60 17.02 11.17
N MET A 84 -26.33 17.42 11.25
CA MET A 84 -25.95 18.84 11.32
C MET A 84 -26.39 19.60 10.06
N TYR A 85 -26.18 19.03 8.88
CA TYR A 85 -26.56 19.63 7.60
C TYR A 85 -28.08 19.89 7.54
N ARG A 86 -28.89 18.95 8.03
CA ARG A 86 -30.36 19.08 8.13
C ARG A 86 -30.79 20.15 9.14
N GLN A 87 -30.08 20.27 10.26
CA GLN A 87 -30.38 21.30 11.28
C GLN A 87 -30.06 22.72 10.80
N LEU A 88 -29.06 22.87 9.94
CA LEU A 88 -28.67 24.16 9.35
C LEU A 88 -29.53 24.54 8.12
N GLY A 89 -30.18 23.56 7.49
CA GLY A 89 -31.06 23.75 6.34
C GLY A 89 -32.53 23.92 6.73
N SER A 90 -32.88 25.04 7.35
CA SER A 90 -34.22 25.62 7.15
C SER A 90 -34.19 26.39 5.82
N GLU A 91 -35.12 26.06 4.95
CA GLU A 91 -35.23 26.49 3.55
C GLU A 91 -35.13 28.01 3.34
N GLU A 92 -34.69 28.38 2.12
CA GLU A 92 -34.54 29.74 1.54
C GLU A 92 -33.13 30.39 1.67
N ASN A 93 -32.49 30.59 0.50
CA ASN A 93 -31.29 31.44 0.22
C ASN A 93 -29.95 30.77 -0.18
N PHE A 94 -29.97 29.68 -0.95
CA PHE A 94 -28.74 29.12 -1.56
C PHE A 94 -28.44 29.63 -2.98
N GLY A 95 -28.67 30.93 -3.27
CA GLY A 95 -28.45 31.51 -4.60
C GLY A 95 -27.02 32.02 -4.88
N LYS A 96 -26.36 32.64 -3.89
CA LYS A 96 -24.99 33.21 -4.05
C LYS A 96 -24.12 33.16 -2.78
N VAL A 97 -24.72 33.05 -1.60
CA VAL A 97 -24.02 32.97 -0.30
C VAL A 97 -23.51 31.54 -0.01
N GLY A 98 -24.18 30.52 -0.55
CA GLY A 98 -23.85 29.10 -0.37
C GLY A 98 -22.47 28.67 -0.88
N LYS A 99 -21.96 29.26 -1.98
CA LYS A 99 -20.64 28.91 -2.53
C LYS A 99 -19.49 29.29 -1.58
N ARG A 100 -19.55 30.47 -0.94
CA ARG A 100 -18.54 30.93 0.02
C ARG A 100 -18.64 30.21 1.37
N TYR A 101 -19.86 29.88 1.81
CA TYR A 101 -20.10 29.16 3.06
C TYR A 101 -19.72 27.67 2.97
N ASN A 102 -19.99 27.01 1.84
CA ASN A 102 -19.58 25.62 1.60
C ASN A 102 -18.05 25.49 1.57
N PHE A 103 -17.33 26.37 0.89
CA PHE A 103 -15.87 26.28 0.81
C PHE A 103 -15.16 26.43 2.18
N TYR A 104 -15.62 27.37 3.02
CA TYR A 104 -15.06 27.58 4.36
C TYR A 104 -15.38 26.42 5.33
N ASN A 105 -16.56 25.82 5.23
CA ASN A 105 -16.94 24.67 6.06
C ASN A 105 -16.34 23.34 5.55
N GLU A 106 -16.14 23.18 4.24
CA GLU A 106 -15.47 22.00 3.65
C GLU A 106 -14.00 21.90 4.06
N LYS A 107 -13.27 23.03 4.12
CA LYS A 107 -11.89 23.03 4.64
C LYS A 107 -11.80 22.62 6.11
N ARG A 108 -12.79 22.99 6.93
CA ARG A 108 -12.81 22.66 8.36
C ARG A 108 -13.32 21.26 8.67
N ASN A 109 -14.25 20.76 7.86
CA ASN A 109 -14.85 19.45 8.07
C ASN A 109 -15.33 18.93 6.70
N PRO A 110 -14.53 18.17 5.94
CA PRO A 110 -14.96 17.59 4.67
C PRO A 110 -15.78 16.31 4.88
N TRP A 111 -16.58 15.92 3.88
CA TRP A 111 -17.15 14.57 3.82
C TRP A 111 -16.03 13.54 3.80
N LYS A 112 -16.23 12.43 4.52
CA LYS A 112 -15.19 11.41 4.72
C LYS A 112 -15.27 10.33 3.67
N ASN A 113 -14.10 9.97 3.17
CA ASN A 113 -13.88 8.87 2.24
C ASN A 113 -13.48 7.61 2.99
N VAL A 114 -13.87 6.46 2.46
CA VAL A 114 -13.35 5.13 2.84
C VAL A 114 -12.98 4.38 1.58
N GLY A 115 -12.07 3.42 1.69
CA GLY A 115 -11.50 2.75 0.52
C GLY A 115 -11.51 1.24 0.63
N ILE A 116 -11.41 0.59 -0.52
CA ILE A 116 -11.19 -0.85 -0.61
C ILE A 116 -10.34 -1.17 -1.83
N VAL A 117 -9.37 -2.07 -1.68
CA VAL A 117 -8.53 -2.57 -2.77
C VAL A 117 -8.71 -4.07 -2.91
N ILE A 118 -9.06 -4.51 -4.13
CA ILE A 118 -9.14 -5.92 -4.50
C ILE A 118 -7.79 -6.33 -5.07
N THR A 119 -7.02 -7.08 -4.30
CA THR A 119 -5.71 -7.57 -4.70
C THR A 119 -5.24 -8.71 -3.81
N ALA A 120 -4.39 -9.57 -4.38
CA ALA A 120 -3.55 -10.50 -3.61
C ALA A 120 -2.04 -10.21 -3.77
N SER A 121 -1.64 -9.01 -4.20
CA SER A 121 -0.23 -8.58 -4.24
C SER A 121 0.66 -9.60 -4.99
N HIS A 122 1.70 -10.13 -4.35
CA HIS A 122 2.63 -11.14 -4.89
C HIS A 122 2.04 -12.55 -5.14
N ASN A 123 0.81 -12.85 -4.70
CA ASN A 123 0.22 -14.17 -4.89
C ASN A 123 0.05 -14.53 -6.38
N PRO A 124 -0.06 -15.82 -6.75
CA PRO A 124 -0.30 -16.25 -8.13
C PRO A 124 -1.59 -15.69 -8.73
N HIS A 125 -1.65 -15.50 -10.05
CA HIS A 125 -2.75 -14.81 -10.77
C HIS A 125 -4.18 -15.41 -10.55
N ASN A 126 -4.28 -16.67 -10.15
CA ASN A 126 -5.56 -17.36 -9.89
C ASN A 126 -6.13 -17.12 -8.48
N GLU A 127 -5.36 -16.48 -7.61
CA GLU A 127 -5.82 -15.99 -6.31
C GLU A 127 -6.31 -14.53 -6.42
N ASN A 128 -7.06 -14.07 -5.43
CA ASN A 128 -7.33 -12.64 -5.24
C ASN A 128 -7.64 -12.40 -3.75
N GLY A 129 -7.88 -11.16 -3.38
CA GLY A 129 -8.06 -10.78 -1.99
C GLY A 129 -8.65 -9.39 -1.83
N ILE A 130 -8.76 -8.95 -0.59
CA ILE A 130 -9.36 -7.67 -0.26
C ILE A 130 -8.69 -7.03 0.96
N LYS A 131 -8.40 -5.73 0.84
CA LYS A 131 -7.91 -4.87 1.90
C LYS A 131 -8.88 -3.69 2.06
N ILE A 132 -9.41 -3.48 3.26
CA ILE A 132 -10.31 -2.34 3.56
C ILE A 132 -9.46 -1.21 4.15
N ILE A 133 -9.70 0.00 3.68
CA ILE A 133 -8.99 1.21 4.05
C ILE A 133 -9.96 2.13 4.78
N ASP A 134 -9.61 2.45 6.03
CA ASP A 134 -10.38 3.30 6.91
C ASP A 134 -10.18 4.79 6.57
N HIS A 135 -10.94 5.69 7.18
CA HIS A 135 -10.95 7.12 6.86
C HIS A 135 -9.60 7.85 7.06
N ASN A 136 -8.67 7.27 7.82
CA ASN A 136 -7.31 7.79 8.00
C ASN A 136 -6.34 7.29 6.92
N GLY A 137 -6.85 6.60 5.90
CA GLY A 137 -6.06 5.98 4.84
C GLY A 137 -5.27 4.75 5.28
N ARG A 138 -5.43 4.26 6.52
CA ARG A 138 -4.79 3.03 7.02
C ARG A 138 -5.73 1.84 6.90
N GLN A 139 -5.21 0.64 7.15
CA GLN A 139 -6.05 -0.55 7.24
C GLN A 139 -7.05 -0.41 8.41
N ILE A 140 -8.18 -1.10 8.31
CA ILE A 140 -9.15 -1.17 9.41
C ILE A 140 -8.50 -1.70 10.71
N ASN A 141 -9.04 -1.27 11.85
CA ASN A 141 -8.55 -1.73 13.15
C ASN A 141 -9.04 -3.15 13.49
N MET A 142 -8.47 -3.73 14.54
CA MET A 142 -8.77 -5.10 14.98
C MET A 142 -10.25 -5.37 15.27
N ILE A 143 -11.01 -4.38 15.76
CA ILE A 143 -12.45 -4.54 16.03
C ILE A 143 -13.21 -4.81 14.73
N TYR A 144 -12.90 -4.05 13.67
CA TYR A 144 -13.51 -4.25 12.35
C TYR A 144 -13.03 -5.52 11.66
N GLU A 145 -11.79 -5.93 11.89
CA GLU A 145 -11.26 -7.22 11.42
C GLU A 145 -12.01 -8.39 12.06
N GLU A 146 -12.29 -8.30 13.36
CA GLU A 146 -13.08 -9.28 14.11
C GLU A 146 -14.53 -9.31 13.63
N TYR A 147 -15.21 -8.16 13.52
CA TYR A 147 -16.57 -8.10 12.97
C TYR A 147 -16.67 -8.73 11.58
N LEU A 148 -15.71 -8.43 10.69
CA LEU A 148 -15.72 -8.99 9.35
C LEU A 148 -15.46 -10.50 9.37
N SER A 149 -14.52 -10.96 10.20
CA SER A 149 -14.24 -12.39 10.36
C SER A 149 -15.45 -13.14 10.91
N ASP A 150 -16.16 -12.57 11.89
CA ASP A 150 -17.40 -13.11 12.43
C ASP A 150 -18.51 -13.18 11.37
N LEU A 151 -18.68 -12.12 10.57
CA LEU A 151 -19.68 -12.07 9.50
C LEU A 151 -19.43 -13.12 8.42
N VAL A 152 -18.18 -13.27 7.99
CA VAL A 152 -17.78 -14.24 6.95
C VAL A 152 -17.98 -15.68 7.45
N ASN A 153 -17.60 -15.95 8.71
CA ASN A 153 -17.63 -17.29 9.29
C ASN A 153 -18.94 -17.61 10.03
N ASN A 154 -19.95 -16.74 10.01
CA ASN A 154 -21.15 -16.89 10.84
C ASN A 154 -21.83 -18.26 10.65
N HIS A 155 -21.86 -18.76 9.41
CA HIS A 155 -22.40 -20.07 9.06
C HIS A 155 -21.70 -21.25 9.79
N LEU A 156 -20.41 -21.13 10.11
CA LEU A 156 -19.64 -22.18 10.81
C LEU A 156 -20.09 -22.39 12.26
N ARG A 157 -20.83 -21.45 12.87
CA ARG A 157 -21.36 -21.60 14.23
C ARG A 157 -22.33 -22.78 14.35
N TYR A 158 -23.06 -23.09 13.27
CA TYR A 158 -23.96 -24.24 13.22
C TYR A 158 -23.20 -25.56 13.10
N VAL A 159 -22.16 -25.57 12.27
CA VAL A 159 -21.27 -26.73 12.06
C VAL A 159 -20.53 -27.08 13.37
N LYS A 160 -19.90 -26.09 14.01
CA LYS A 160 -19.11 -26.30 15.25
C LYS A 160 -19.96 -26.82 16.42
N ASN A 161 -21.24 -26.45 16.49
CA ASN A 161 -22.16 -26.85 17.56
C ASN A 161 -22.98 -28.10 17.25
N ASN A 162 -22.75 -28.75 16.09
CA ASN A 162 -23.54 -29.87 15.59
C ASN A 162 -25.07 -29.59 15.63
N LYS A 163 -25.46 -28.35 15.32
CA LYS A 163 -26.85 -27.90 15.31
C LYS A 163 -27.41 -28.04 13.89
N LYS A 164 -28.57 -28.70 13.77
CA LYS A 164 -29.35 -28.67 12.53
C LYS A 164 -29.83 -27.25 12.24
N CYS A 165 -29.72 -26.81 11.00
CA CYS A 165 -30.18 -25.51 10.53
C CYS A 165 -30.63 -25.58 9.07
N THR A 166 -31.44 -24.60 8.69
CA THR A 166 -31.81 -24.31 7.30
C THR A 166 -30.98 -23.15 6.76
N LEU A 167 -31.00 -22.95 5.45
CA LEU A 167 -30.37 -21.79 4.82
C LEU A 167 -30.96 -20.48 5.34
N ASP A 168 -32.28 -20.43 5.50
CA ASP A 168 -32.98 -19.27 6.01
C ASP A 168 -32.54 -18.91 7.44
N ASP A 169 -32.23 -19.89 8.30
CA ASP A 169 -31.69 -19.64 9.64
C ASP A 169 -30.32 -18.93 9.59
N ILE A 170 -29.42 -19.42 8.73
CA ILE A 170 -28.08 -18.85 8.54
C ILE A 170 -28.17 -17.43 7.97
N ILE A 171 -29.05 -17.23 6.97
CA ILE A 171 -29.27 -15.90 6.37
C ILE A 171 -29.84 -14.95 7.43
N TYR A 172 -30.88 -15.38 8.13
CA TYR A 172 -31.51 -14.61 9.19
C TYR A 172 -30.48 -14.17 10.24
N ASP A 173 -29.72 -15.10 10.80
CA ASP A 173 -28.70 -14.79 11.81
C ASP A 173 -27.62 -13.85 11.30
N THR A 174 -27.23 -14.00 10.03
CA THR A 174 -26.24 -13.11 9.43
C THR A 174 -26.78 -11.69 9.29
N ILE A 175 -28.05 -11.53 8.90
CA ILE A 175 -28.72 -10.21 8.84
C ILE A 175 -28.85 -9.59 10.23
N ILE A 176 -29.24 -10.39 11.23
CA ILE A 176 -29.30 -9.94 12.63
C ILE A 176 -27.93 -9.47 13.12
N LEU A 177 -26.87 -10.21 12.80
CA LEU A 177 -25.50 -9.82 13.16
C LEU A 177 -25.07 -8.51 12.49
N ILE A 178 -25.40 -8.31 11.21
CA ILE A 178 -25.15 -7.04 10.51
C ILE A 178 -25.88 -5.89 11.22
N ALA A 179 -27.18 -6.03 11.48
CA ALA A 179 -27.96 -4.99 12.15
C ALA A 179 -27.44 -4.69 13.56
N LYS A 180 -27.01 -5.72 14.28
CA LYS A 180 -26.39 -5.58 15.61
C LYS A 180 -25.11 -4.73 15.53
N ILE A 181 -24.20 -5.04 14.60
CA ILE A 181 -22.96 -4.28 14.42
C ILE A 181 -23.25 -2.81 14.11
N PHE A 182 -24.23 -2.52 13.23
CA PHE A 182 -24.63 -1.14 12.95
C PHE A 182 -25.20 -0.41 14.18
N LYS A 183 -26.03 -1.09 14.97
CA LYS A 183 -26.59 -0.53 16.20
C LYS A 183 -25.51 -0.24 17.24
N GLU A 184 -24.50 -1.09 17.35
CA GLU A 184 -23.37 -0.93 18.27
C GLU A 184 -22.43 0.20 17.83
N GLU A 185 -22.10 0.27 16.53
CA GLU A 185 -21.10 1.23 16.02
C GLU A 185 -21.63 2.63 15.78
N ILE A 186 -22.90 2.77 15.39
CA ILE A 186 -23.47 4.05 14.94
C ILE A 186 -24.86 4.35 15.49
N HIS A 187 -25.39 3.51 16.39
CA HIS A 187 -26.71 3.69 17.02
C HIS A 187 -27.87 3.82 16.02
N ILE A 188 -27.75 3.15 14.88
CA ILE A 188 -28.80 3.07 13.85
C ILE A 188 -29.50 1.72 13.95
N ASP A 189 -30.83 1.74 14.03
CA ASP A 189 -31.66 0.55 13.84
C ASP A 189 -32.01 0.39 12.37
N LEU A 190 -31.38 -0.58 11.69
CA LEU A 190 -31.62 -0.83 10.28
C LEU A 190 -32.99 -1.46 9.99
N PHE A 191 -33.67 -2.04 10.98
CA PHE A 191 -35.00 -2.60 10.78
C PHE A 191 -36.08 -1.52 10.72
N ASP A 192 -35.80 -0.32 11.21
CA ASP A 192 -36.67 0.85 11.00
C ASP A 192 -36.52 1.37 9.56
N ASN A 193 -37.59 1.23 8.78
CA ASN A 193 -37.61 1.63 7.37
C ASN A 193 -37.31 3.11 7.17
N THR A 194 -37.70 3.98 8.11
CA THR A 194 -37.41 5.42 8.04
C THR A 194 -35.92 5.68 8.17
N THR A 195 -35.30 5.10 9.18
CA THR A 195 -33.86 5.18 9.42
C THR A 195 -33.06 4.57 8.28
N PHE A 196 -33.45 3.40 7.79
CA PHE A 196 -32.78 2.75 6.66
C PHE A 196 -32.89 3.55 5.35
N ASN A 197 -34.03 4.21 5.09
CA ASN A 197 -34.17 5.10 3.94
C ASN A 197 -33.33 6.37 4.08
N SER A 198 -33.06 6.85 5.30
CA SER A 198 -32.19 8.03 5.52
C SER A 198 -30.75 7.84 5.00
N ILE A 199 -30.30 6.60 4.80
CA ILE A 199 -29.00 6.31 4.16
C ILE A 199 -29.00 6.74 2.68
N ARG A 200 -30.14 6.64 1.99
CA ARG A 200 -30.26 7.18 0.62
C ARG A 200 -30.10 8.69 0.61
N ASP A 201 -30.73 9.36 1.56
CA ASP A 201 -30.62 10.82 1.67
C ASP A 201 -29.17 11.23 1.95
N LEU A 202 -28.42 10.45 2.75
CA LEU A 202 -26.99 10.64 2.96
C LEU A 202 -26.23 10.58 1.63
N ASP A 203 -26.43 9.51 0.86
CA ASP A 203 -25.80 9.29 -0.45
C ASP A 203 -26.13 10.41 -1.44
N ASP A 204 -27.39 10.83 -1.52
CA ASP A 204 -27.86 11.91 -2.39
C ASP A 204 -27.27 13.27 -1.99
N THR A 205 -27.19 13.55 -0.69
CA THR A 205 -26.66 14.81 -0.15
C THR A 205 -25.16 14.94 -0.44
N ILE A 206 -24.39 13.89 -0.16
CA ILE A 206 -22.95 13.87 -0.40
C ILE A 206 -22.65 14.00 -1.90
N HIS A 207 -23.34 13.23 -2.74
CA HIS A 207 -23.14 13.31 -4.19
C HIS A 207 -23.43 14.72 -4.73
N SER A 208 -24.52 15.35 -4.28
CA SER A 208 -24.86 16.72 -4.69
C SER A 208 -23.81 17.73 -4.23
N SER A 209 -23.24 17.54 -3.03
CA SER A 209 -22.10 18.34 -2.54
C SER A 209 -20.85 18.14 -3.40
N ASN A 210 -20.57 16.89 -3.81
CA ASN A 210 -19.37 16.54 -4.57
C ASN A 210 -19.31 17.24 -5.95
N LEU A 211 -20.45 17.54 -6.58
CA LEU A 211 -20.51 18.24 -7.87
C LEU A 211 -19.91 19.66 -7.82
N HIS A 212 -19.89 20.26 -6.63
CA HIS A 212 -19.43 21.63 -6.44
C HIS A 212 -18.20 21.72 -5.54
N SER A 213 -17.82 20.62 -4.88
CA SER A 213 -16.68 20.56 -3.99
C SER A 213 -15.41 20.06 -4.69
N ILE A 214 -14.29 20.67 -4.32
CA ILE A 214 -12.97 20.18 -4.68
C ILE A 214 -12.69 18.84 -3.98
N LEU A 215 -12.98 18.76 -2.68
CA LEU A 215 -12.81 17.55 -1.86
C LEU A 215 -14.11 16.75 -1.79
N LYS A 216 -14.10 15.59 -2.44
CA LYS A 216 -15.30 14.76 -2.54
C LYS A 216 -15.30 13.69 -1.46
N GLY A 217 -16.48 13.40 -0.92
CA GLY A 217 -16.71 12.25 -0.05
C GLY A 217 -17.25 11.08 -0.87
N ASN A 218 -16.49 10.00 -0.95
CA ASN A 218 -16.85 8.82 -1.72
C ASN A 218 -16.45 7.51 -1.01
N ILE A 219 -17.08 6.42 -1.42
CA ILE A 219 -16.54 5.07 -1.24
C ILE A 219 -15.66 4.77 -2.45
N CYS A 220 -14.35 4.72 -2.26
CA CYS A 220 -13.42 4.45 -3.36
C CYS A 220 -13.13 2.95 -3.49
N ILE A 221 -13.34 2.40 -4.69
CA ILE A 221 -13.06 0.99 -4.99
C ILE A 221 -11.97 0.91 -6.06
N GLY A 222 -10.89 0.22 -5.74
CA GLY A 222 -9.77 -0.02 -6.62
C GLY A 222 -9.41 -1.50 -6.71
N PHE A 223 -8.66 -1.86 -7.75
CA PHE A 223 -8.19 -3.22 -7.95
C PHE A 223 -6.91 -3.31 -8.78
N ASP A 224 -6.18 -4.40 -8.60
CA ASP A 224 -5.01 -4.74 -9.42
C ASP A 224 -5.41 -5.32 -10.78
N THR A 225 -4.44 -5.82 -11.55
CA THR A 225 -4.65 -6.30 -12.93
C THR A 225 -5.20 -7.72 -13.03
N ARG A 226 -5.62 -8.35 -11.91
CA ARG A 226 -6.23 -9.69 -11.94
C ARG A 226 -7.56 -9.68 -12.69
N ASN A 227 -7.75 -10.68 -13.55
CA ASN A 227 -8.98 -10.80 -14.34
C ASN A 227 -10.25 -10.94 -13.48
N SER A 228 -10.13 -11.53 -12.30
CA SER A 228 -11.24 -11.70 -11.35
C SER A 228 -11.72 -10.39 -10.70
N SER A 229 -10.86 -9.35 -10.68
CA SER A 229 -11.12 -8.12 -9.96
C SER A 229 -12.38 -7.37 -10.42
N VAL A 230 -12.69 -7.40 -11.72
CA VAL A 230 -13.90 -6.76 -12.27
C VAL A 230 -15.17 -7.41 -11.73
N HIS A 231 -15.20 -8.74 -11.63
CA HIS A 231 -16.35 -9.46 -11.07
C HIS A 231 -16.45 -9.23 -9.56
N LEU A 232 -15.34 -9.36 -8.83
CA LEU A 232 -15.31 -9.12 -7.39
C LEU A 232 -15.72 -7.68 -7.02
N ASN A 233 -15.35 -6.69 -7.84
CA ASN A 233 -15.81 -5.31 -7.65
C ASN A 233 -17.34 -5.20 -7.73
N ARG A 234 -17.98 -5.88 -8.69
CA ARG A 234 -19.44 -5.86 -8.81
C ARG A 234 -20.13 -6.41 -7.56
N ILE A 235 -19.55 -7.40 -6.89
CA ILE A 235 -20.08 -7.94 -5.62
C ILE A 235 -20.10 -6.87 -4.52
N ILE A 236 -19.03 -6.07 -4.41
CA ILE A 236 -18.95 -4.94 -3.47
C ILE A 236 -20.03 -3.91 -3.80
N ILE A 237 -20.16 -3.53 -5.08
CA ILE A 237 -21.17 -2.57 -5.55
C ILE A 237 -22.59 -3.06 -5.23
N GLU A 238 -22.90 -4.34 -5.51
CA GLU A 238 -24.19 -4.94 -5.17
C GLU A 238 -24.48 -4.86 -3.66
N SER A 239 -23.47 -5.13 -2.83
CA SER A 239 -23.59 -5.07 -1.38
C SER A 239 -23.88 -3.64 -0.88
N LEU A 240 -23.21 -2.64 -1.47
CA LEU A 240 -23.46 -1.21 -1.18
C LEU A 240 -24.85 -0.77 -1.64
N HIS A 241 -25.29 -1.24 -2.82
CA HIS A 241 -26.64 -0.98 -3.32
C HIS A 241 -27.73 -1.52 -2.38
N CYS A 242 -27.48 -2.68 -1.74
CA CYS A 242 -28.37 -3.24 -0.73
C CYS A 242 -28.46 -2.36 0.52
N LEU A 243 -27.47 -1.50 0.80
CA LEU A 243 -27.48 -0.52 1.88
C LEU A 243 -28.01 0.87 1.46
N ASN A 244 -28.64 1.01 0.28
CA ASN A 244 -29.06 2.30 -0.29
C ASN A 244 -27.93 3.26 -0.70
N ILE A 245 -26.68 2.80 -0.81
CA ILE A 245 -25.55 3.62 -1.30
C ILE A 245 -25.34 3.36 -2.78
N ARG A 246 -25.40 4.38 -3.64
CA ARG A 246 -25.29 4.24 -5.11
C ARG A 246 -24.45 5.33 -5.75
N LYS A 247 -24.71 6.59 -5.41
CA LYS A 247 -24.15 7.78 -6.08
C LYS A 247 -22.78 8.20 -5.57
N CYS A 248 -22.38 7.77 -4.37
CA CYS A 248 -21.05 8.04 -3.82
C CYS A 248 -20.05 6.90 -4.07
N ILE A 249 -20.37 5.94 -4.94
CA ILE A 249 -19.47 4.84 -5.28
C ILE A 249 -18.48 5.32 -6.36
N ASN A 250 -17.24 5.56 -5.95
CA ASN A 250 -16.17 5.94 -6.85
C ASN A 250 -15.31 4.73 -7.26
N ASN A 251 -15.58 4.17 -8.44
CA ASN A 251 -14.75 3.12 -9.03
C ASN A 251 -13.47 3.70 -9.62
N MET A 252 -12.37 3.65 -8.87
CA MET A 252 -11.04 4.07 -9.35
C MET A 252 -10.38 3.01 -10.24
N CYS A 253 -10.91 1.78 -10.23
CA CYS A 253 -10.46 0.66 -11.05
C CYS A 253 -8.97 0.37 -10.86
N TYR A 254 -8.15 0.40 -11.93
CA TYR A 254 -6.74 0.07 -11.86
C TYR A 254 -5.95 1.10 -11.06
N VAL A 255 -5.63 0.75 -9.82
CA VAL A 255 -4.83 1.56 -8.89
C VAL A 255 -3.82 0.68 -8.18
N THR A 256 -2.69 1.26 -7.77
CA THR A 256 -1.76 0.58 -6.86
C THR A 256 -2.37 0.55 -5.47
N THR A 257 -2.01 -0.45 -4.64
CA THR A 257 -2.42 -0.45 -3.24
C THR A 257 -2.00 0.84 -2.52
N PRO A 258 -0.75 1.32 -2.67
CA PRO A 258 -0.28 2.54 -2.00
C PRO A 258 -1.00 3.81 -2.46
N CYS A 259 -1.34 3.90 -3.75
CA CYS A 259 -2.13 5.02 -4.29
C CYS A 259 -3.49 5.10 -3.61
N MET A 260 -4.20 3.99 -3.43
CA MET A 260 -5.51 4.02 -2.77
C MET A 260 -5.40 4.43 -1.29
N HIS A 261 -4.41 3.90 -0.56
CA HIS A 261 -4.13 4.32 0.82
C HIS A 261 -3.88 5.84 0.89
N PHE A 262 -3.00 6.35 0.02
CA PHE A 262 -2.73 7.78 -0.08
C PHE A 262 -3.97 8.58 -0.42
N THR A 263 -4.76 8.16 -1.41
CA THR A 263 -5.97 8.87 -1.84
C THR A 263 -6.94 9.09 -0.69
N ILE A 264 -7.20 8.05 0.12
CA ILE A 264 -8.09 8.17 1.26
C ILE A 264 -7.52 9.09 2.33
N ASN A 265 -6.23 8.97 2.68
CA ASN A 265 -5.58 9.85 3.64
C ASN A 265 -5.60 11.31 3.17
N PHE A 266 -5.24 11.56 1.90
CA PHE A 266 -5.18 12.87 1.29
C PHE A 266 -6.53 13.57 1.32
N LEU A 267 -7.58 12.93 0.78
CA LEU A 267 -8.90 13.54 0.68
C LEU A 267 -9.51 13.88 2.04
N ASN A 268 -9.19 13.08 3.06
CA ASN A 268 -9.72 13.27 4.41
C ASN A 268 -8.86 14.17 5.30
N GLY A 269 -7.59 14.38 4.94
CA GLY A 269 -6.56 14.97 5.78
C GLY A 269 -5.83 16.18 5.20
N ILE A 270 -5.95 16.54 3.92
CA ILE A 270 -5.16 17.60 3.26
C ILE A 270 -5.11 18.94 4.00
N PHE A 271 -6.17 19.35 4.70
CA PHE A 271 -6.23 20.61 5.46
C PHE A 271 -5.98 20.46 6.97
N ILE A 272 -5.71 19.24 7.44
CA ILE A 272 -5.59 18.91 8.88
C ILE A 272 -4.23 18.29 9.17
N ASP A 273 -3.80 17.34 8.33
CA ASP A 273 -2.53 16.64 8.48
C ASP A 273 -1.38 17.47 7.90
N LYS A 274 -0.51 17.95 8.79
CA LYS A 274 0.68 18.74 8.43
C LYS A 274 1.71 17.97 7.61
N LYS A 275 1.56 16.65 7.47
CA LYS A 275 2.38 15.82 6.57
C LYS A 275 2.05 16.06 5.09
N ILE A 276 0.85 16.56 4.79
CA ILE A 276 0.41 16.79 3.43
C ILE A 276 0.55 18.29 3.11
N ASP A 277 1.32 18.58 2.06
CA ASP A 277 1.47 19.94 1.55
C ASP A 277 0.17 20.47 0.90
N HIS A 278 -0.62 21.22 1.66
CA HIS A 278 -1.87 21.84 1.20
C HIS A 278 -1.67 22.91 0.12
N THR A 279 -0.46 23.47 -0.02
CA THR A 279 -0.19 24.49 -1.05
C THR A 279 -0.37 23.94 -2.47
N PHE A 280 -0.28 22.61 -2.63
CA PHE A 280 -0.66 21.90 -3.86
C PHE A 280 -2.07 22.29 -4.34
N MET A 281 -3.04 22.39 -3.41
CA MET A 281 -4.43 22.75 -3.74
C MET A 281 -4.63 24.25 -3.98
N GLU A 282 -3.73 25.09 -3.48
CA GLU A 282 -3.84 26.55 -3.58
C GLU A 282 -3.41 27.09 -4.94
N LYS A 283 -2.54 26.37 -5.65
CA LYS A 283 -2.10 26.73 -7.00
C LYS A 283 -3.24 26.72 -8.02
N GLY A 284 -4.30 25.94 -7.79
CA GLY A 284 -5.47 25.86 -8.69
C GLY A 284 -5.19 25.18 -10.04
N GLU A 285 -3.99 24.60 -10.21
CA GLU A 285 -3.53 23.98 -11.46
C GLU A 285 -3.91 22.49 -11.58
N TYR A 286 -4.36 21.87 -10.49
CA TYR A 286 -4.55 20.42 -10.40
C TYR A 286 -6.03 20.07 -10.17
N ASP A 287 -6.51 19.08 -10.92
CA ASP A 287 -7.86 18.56 -10.78
C ASP A 287 -7.86 17.17 -10.12
N ILE A 288 -8.66 17.03 -9.05
CA ILE A 288 -8.85 15.74 -8.37
C ILE A 288 -10.01 14.97 -9.01
N ARG A 289 -10.78 15.58 -9.92
CA ARG A 289 -11.94 14.96 -10.57
C ARG A 289 -11.52 13.95 -11.64
N LYS A 290 -12.43 13.02 -11.91
CA LYS A 290 -12.33 12.18 -13.11
C LYS A 290 -12.45 12.98 -14.38
N MET A 291 -11.66 12.59 -15.38
CA MET A 291 -11.68 13.14 -16.73
C MET A 291 -12.00 12.06 -17.76
N GLU A 292 -12.58 12.48 -18.89
CA GLU A 292 -13.01 11.59 -19.97
C GLU A 292 -11.86 10.80 -20.60
N ASP A 293 -10.63 11.32 -20.51
CA ASP A 293 -9.41 10.75 -21.06
C ASP A 293 -8.55 9.99 -20.03
N ASP A 294 -8.97 9.92 -18.76
CA ASP A 294 -8.25 9.19 -17.68
C ASP A 294 -7.85 7.75 -18.09
N LEU A 295 -8.66 7.08 -18.91
CA LEU A 295 -8.45 5.69 -19.34
C LEU A 295 -7.95 5.54 -20.80
N ASP A 296 -7.47 6.60 -21.43
CA ASP A 296 -6.97 6.56 -22.81
C ASP A 296 -5.60 5.87 -22.96
N PHE A 297 -4.94 5.57 -21.85
CA PHE A 297 -3.80 4.67 -21.86
C PHE A 297 -4.19 3.20 -22.08
N LEU A 298 -5.41 2.77 -21.70
CA LEU A 298 -5.80 1.35 -21.72
C LEU A 298 -5.66 0.67 -23.08
N PRO A 299 -6.05 1.28 -24.23
CA PRO A 299 -5.91 0.64 -25.54
C PRO A 299 -4.47 0.28 -25.92
N LYS A 300 -3.46 0.87 -25.26
CA LYS A 300 -2.04 0.53 -25.46
C LYS A 300 -1.64 -0.80 -24.82
N PHE A 301 -2.52 -1.38 -24.00
CA PHE A 301 -2.28 -2.61 -23.22
C PHE A 301 -3.37 -3.64 -23.54
N HIS A 302 -2.99 -4.91 -23.61
CA HIS A 302 -3.93 -5.99 -23.87
C HIS A 302 -4.63 -6.49 -22.60
N VAL A 303 -5.47 -5.63 -22.02
CA VAL A 303 -6.20 -5.92 -20.79
C VAL A 303 -7.53 -6.62 -21.11
N GLN A 304 -7.72 -7.86 -20.65
CA GLN A 304 -8.88 -8.70 -21.02
C GLN A 304 -10.25 -8.04 -20.76
N ASN A 305 -10.36 -7.23 -19.71
CA ASN A 305 -11.62 -6.60 -19.31
C ASN A 305 -11.71 -5.09 -19.62
N GLY A 306 -10.95 -4.58 -20.60
CA GLY A 306 -10.84 -3.14 -20.88
C GLY A 306 -12.19 -2.40 -21.05
N LYS A 307 -13.16 -3.01 -21.74
CA LYS A 307 -14.51 -2.45 -21.89
C LYS A 307 -15.25 -2.37 -20.56
N SER A 308 -15.27 -3.45 -19.79
CA SER A 308 -15.93 -3.49 -18.48
C SER A 308 -15.26 -2.59 -17.45
N VAL A 309 -13.96 -2.32 -17.59
CA VAL A 309 -13.24 -1.33 -16.77
C VAL A 309 -13.66 0.09 -17.13
N ARG A 310 -13.73 0.43 -18.43
CA ARG A 310 -14.25 1.73 -18.88
C ARG A 310 -15.68 1.94 -18.40
N GLU A 311 -16.50 0.90 -18.51
CA GLU A 311 -17.84 0.87 -17.92
C GLU A 311 -17.76 1.15 -16.41
N LEU A 312 -17.06 0.35 -15.60
CA LEU A 312 -17.00 0.58 -14.15
C LEU A 312 -16.49 1.99 -13.78
N TYR A 313 -15.51 2.50 -14.50
CA TYR A 313 -14.90 3.80 -14.22
C TYR A 313 -15.80 4.98 -14.58
N TYR A 314 -16.53 4.91 -15.70
CA TYR A 314 -17.37 6.01 -16.22
C TYR A 314 -18.89 5.82 -16.02
N LEU A 315 -19.40 4.61 -15.73
CA LEU A 315 -20.85 4.33 -15.54
C LEU A 315 -21.43 5.25 -14.44
N TYR A 316 -22.59 5.93 -14.61
CA TYR A 316 -23.85 5.68 -15.35
C TYR A 316 -24.70 4.51 -14.79
N CYS A 317 -25.21 4.66 -13.57
CA CYS A 317 -26.26 3.79 -13.04
C CYS A 317 -27.66 4.29 -13.49
N GLY A 318 -28.24 3.58 -14.47
CA GLY A 318 -29.68 3.39 -14.69
C GLY A 318 -30.65 4.56 -14.42
N HIS A 319 -31.06 5.25 -15.49
CA HIS A 319 -32.46 5.63 -15.64
C HIS A 319 -33.19 4.56 -16.44
N SER A 320 -34.36 4.21 -15.92
CA SER A 320 -35.17 3.02 -16.14
C SER A 320 -35.50 2.69 -17.60
N GLU A 321 -35.50 1.38 -17.87
CA GLU A 321 -36.31 0.73 -18.89
C GLU A 321 -37.77 1.21 -18.83
N HIS A 322 -38.24 1.84 -19.90
CA HIS A 322 -39.61 1.67 -20.37
C HIS A 322 -39.56 1.43 -21.87
N THR A 323 -39.86 0.18 -22.25
CA THR A 323 -40.41 -0.27 -23.54
C THR A 323 -39.82 0.32 -24.82
N MET A 324 -39.09 -0.50 -25.59
CA MET A 324 -39.49 -0.84 -26.96
C MET A 324 -38.81 -2.15 -27.38
N GLU A 325 -39.64 -3.14 -27.67
CA GLU A 325 -39.27 -4.36 -28.37
C GLU A 325 -38.72 -4.05 -29.77
N GLY A 326 -37.78 -4.88 -30.23
CA GLY A 326 -37.62 -5.22 -31.64
C GLY A 326 -36.76 -4.29 -32.49
N GLY A 327 -35.45 -4.54 -32.56
CA GLY A 327 -34.60 -3.96 -33.61
C GLY A 327 -33.14 -4.38 -33.54
N LYS A 328 -32.73 -5.25 -34.45
CA LYS A 328 -31.35 -5.77 -34.59
C LYS A 328 -30.32 -4.63 -34.75
N GLY A 329 -29.30 -4.71 -33.90
CA GLY A 329 -27.92 -4.22 -34.00
C GLY A 329 -27.54 -3.17 -35.06
N ARG A 330 -26.94 -2.08 -34.57
CA ARG A 330 -25.65 -1.50 -35.03
C ARG A 330 -25.18 -0.47 -34.01
N GLY A 331 -23.94 -0.61 -33.55
CA GLY A 331 -23.31 0.39 -32.69
C GLY A 331 -23.21 1.74 -33.39
N ILE A 332 -23.54 2.81 -32.67
CA ILE A 332 -23.46 4.18 -33.18
C ILE A 332 -22.14 4.80 -32.66
N PRO A 333 -21.27 5.34 -33.53
CA PRO A 333 -20.08 6.06 -33.11
C PRO A 333 -20.43 7.48 -32.63
N ILE A 334 -19.78 7.90 -31.54
CA ILE A 334 -19.82 9.27 -31.03
C ILE A 334 -18.97 10.15 -31.95
N ARG A 335 -19.60 10.73 -32.96
CA ARG A 335 -19.18 11.92 -33.71
C ARG A 335 -20.32 12.27 -34.66
N ASN A 336 -21.14 13.25 -34.28
CA ASN A 336 -21.91 14.16 -35.15
C ASN A 336 -23.12 14.69 -34.37
N LEU A 337 -22.91 15.78 -33.63
CA LEU A 337 -24.00 16.66 -33.21
C LEU A 337 -23.54 18.11 -33.33
N LEU A 338 -23.04 18.47 -34.52
CA LEU A 338 -22.86 19.86 -34.93
C LEU A 338 -23.17 19.95 -36.43
N GLY A 339 -24.44 20.23 -36.74
CA GLY A 339 -24.84 20.66 -38.06
C GLY A 339 -24.64 22.16 -38.18
N VAL A 340 -23.43 22.61 -38.54
CA VAL A 340 -23.22 23.90 -39.21
C VAL A 340 -22.05 23.73 -40.19
N SER A 341 -22.34 23.91 -41.47
CA SER A 341 -21.42 23.89 -42.60
C SER A 341 -20.40 25.03 -42.53
N LEU A 342 -19.11 24.71 -42.59
CA LEU A 342 -18.02 25.65 -42.86
C LEU A 342 -17.89 25.89 -44.38
N PRO A 343 -17.59 27.13 -44.81
CA PRO A 343 -16.84 27.34 -46.03
C PRO A 343 -15.51 28.08 -45.75
N GLY A 344 -14.41 27.43 -46.17
CA GLY A 344 -13.26 28.09 -46.80
C GLY A 344 -12.15 28.68 -45.92
N GLY A 345 -10.90 28.34 -46.25
CA GLY A 345 -9.78 29.30 -46.18
C GLY A 345 -8.65 29.00 -45.17
N ILE A 346 -7.49 28.63 -45.72
CA ILE A 346 -6.12 28.52 -45.16
C ILE A 346 -5.55 29.95 -44.84
N PRO A 347 -4.33 30.18 -44.28
CA PRO A 347 -3.68 29.87 -42.98
C PRO A 347 -3.23 31.13 -42.16
N LEU A 348 -2.60 30.89 -41.00
CA LEU A 348 -1.69 31.74 -40.19
C LEU A 348 -1.14 33.06 -40.81
N LYS A 349 -1.17 34.15 -40.01
CA LYS A 349 0.01 34.99 -39.64
C LYS A 349 -0.31 36.16 -38.67
N SER A 350 0.56 36.30 -37.66
CA SER A 350 1.05 37.51 -36.95
C SER A 350 0.27 38.84 -36.99
N MET A 351 0.08 39.49 -35.84
CA MET A 351 0.81 40.71 -35.43
C MET A 351 0.25 41.36 -34.14
N GLN A 352 1.19 41.96 -33.40
CA GLN A 352 1.12 42.90 -32.27
C GLN A 352 0.11 44.05 -32.42
N ASN A 353 -0.61 44.46 -31.35
CA ASN A 353 -0.27 45.60 -30.46
C ASN A 353 -1.47 46.09 -29.58
N GLU A 354 -1.14 46.33 -28.30
CA GLU A 354 -1.52 47.42 -27.37
C GLU A 354 -2.97 47.92 -27.14
N GLY A 355 -3.35 48.05 -25.86
CA GLY A 355 -4.39 48.98 -25.34
C GLY A 355 -5.18 48.51 -24.11
N GLU A 356 -4.89 49.09 -22.94
CA GLU A 356 -5.48 49.03 -21.56
C GLU A 356 -7.03 48.98 -21.38
N PRO A 357 -7.62 48.88 -20.14
CA PRO A 357 -7.10 48.55 -18.80
C PRO A 357 -7.85 47.40 -18.08
N ALA A 358 -7.34 47.02 -16.91
CA ALA A 358 -7.83 46.00 -16.00
C ALA A 358 -9.36 45.97 -15.77
N GLN A 359 -9.97 44.82 -16.08
CA GLN A 359 -11.24 44.38 -15.50
C GLN A 359 -11.05 42.99 -14.87
N ASP A 360 -11.22 42.97 -13.55
CA ASP A 360 -11.54 41.86 -12.65
C ASP A 360 -11.72 40.48 -13.32
N HIS A 361 -10.62 39.72 -13.44
CA HIS A 361 -10.69 38.31 -13.83
C HIS A 361 -10.89 37.44 -12.58
N SER A 362 -12.15 37.29 -12.15
CA SER A 362 -12.55 36.26 -11.19
C SER A 362 -13.63 35.33 -11.75
N GLU A 363 -13.55 34.95 -13.02
CA GLU A 363 -14.40 33.92 -13.60
C GLU A 363 -13.59 33.20 -14.68
N HIS A 364 -12.96 32.06 -14.34
CA HIS A 364 -12.63 30.99 -15.30
C HIS A 364 -11.96 29.83 -14.54
N LEU A 365 -12.76 28.88 -14.03
CA LEU A 365 -12.29 27.52 -13.72
C LEU A 365 -13.42 26.46 -13.74
N GLN A 366 -14.65 26.80 -14.19
CA GLN A 366 -15.81 25.92 -14.00
C GLN A 366 -16.43 25.28 -15.25
N ASP A 367 -16.04 25.63 -16.49
CA ASP A 367 -16.71 25.11 -17.69
C ASP A 367 -15.79 24.35 -18.65
N ARG A 368 -15.29 23.17 -18.24
CA ARG A 368 -14.60 22.22 -19.16
C ARG A 368 -14.84 20.74 -18.86
N CYS A 369 -16.02 20.36 -18.35
CA CYS A 369 -16.41 18.94 -18.29
C CYS A 369 -17.79 18.77 -18.94
N GLU A 370 -17.84 18.08 -20.09
CA GLU A 370 -19.11 17.80 -20.80
C GLU A 370 -20.00 16.80 -20.02
N LEU A 371 -19.46 16.16 -18.98
CA LEU A 371 -20.13 15.15 -18.15
C LEU A 371 -20.14 15.55 -16.66
N PRO A 372 -21.13 16.33 -16.20
CA PRO A 372 -21.19 16.86 -14.82
C PRO A 372 -21.06 15.83 -13.70
N TYR A 373 -21.46 14.57 -13.93
CA TYR A 373 -21.37 13.52 -12.92
C TYR A 373 -19.92 13.07 -12.65
N LEU A 374 -19.00 13.17 -13.61
CA LEU A 374 -17.57 12.86 -13.39
C LEU A 374 -16.98 13.82 -12.36
N CYS A 375 -17.48 15.05 -12.32
CA CYS A 375 -17.11 16.02 -11.32
C CYS A 375 -17.47 15.61 -9.90
N ALA A 376 -18.28 14.58 -9.65
CA ALA A 376 -18.58 14.08 -8.31
C ALA A 376 -17.56 13.05 -7.79
N TYR A 377 -16.67 12.54 -8.65
CA TYR A 377 -15.79 11.41 -8.35
C TYR A 377 -14.31 11.81 -8.36
N ASN A 378 -13.50 11.10 -7.58
CA ASN A 378 -12.05 11.32 -7.51
C ASN A 378 -11.34 10.49 -8.60
N SER A 379 -10.40 11.10 -9.32
CA SER A 379 -9.40 10.43 -10.17
C SER A 379 -8.23 9.93 -9.32
N ASP A 380 -7.41 9.01 -9.83
CA ASP A 380 -6.11 8.70 -9.24
C ASP A 380 -4.98 9.57 -9.81
N GLN A 381 -5.24 10.36 -10.86
CA GLN A 381 -4.23 11.20 -11.50
C GLN A 381 -3.56 12.18 -10.52
N PHE A 382 -4.33 12.74 -9.59
CA PHE A 382 -3.80 13.69 -8.59
C PHE A 382 -2.72 13.08 -7.69
N TYR A 383 -2.69 11.76 -7.49
CA TYR A 383 -1.61 11.10 -6.75
C TYR A 383 -0.28 11.31 -7.47
N PHE A 384 -0.25 11.11 -8.79
CA PHE A 384 0.96 11.29 -9.59
C PHE A 384 1.37 12.76 -9.65
N ASP A 385 0.40 13.66 -9.84
CA ASP A 385 0.64 15.10 -9.88
C ASP A 385 1.19 15.62 -8.54
N TYR A 386 0.65 15.12 -7.42
CA TYR A 386 1.10 15.49 -6.07
C TYR A 386 2.55 15.07 -5.82
N PHE A 387 2.92 13.83 -6.14
CA PHE A 387 4.29 13.37 -5.95
C PHE A 387 5.27 13.98 -6.96
N ALA A 388 4.81 14.32 -8.18
CA ALA A 388 5.59 15.14 -9.11
C ALA A 388 5.86 16.54 -8.55
N TYR A 389 4.84 17.19 -7.99
CA TYR A 389 4.96 18.47 -7.30
C TYR A 389 5.95 18.40 -6.12
N LEU A 390 5.84 17.40 -5.25
CA LEU A 390 6.78 17.22 -4.13
C LEU A 390 8.20 16.96 -4.64
N PHE A 391 8.35 16.13 -5.67
CA PHE A 391 9.64 15.82 -6.27
C PHE A 391 10.32 17.08 -6.84
N GLU A 392 9.61 17.89 -7.63
CA GLU A 392 10.18 19.11 -8.23
C GLU A 392 10.64 20.10 -7.16
N ASN A 393 9.82 20.30 -6.12
CA ASN A 393 10.18 21.14 -4.98
C ASN A 393 11.40 20.63 -4.23
N LEU A 394 11.46 19.32 -3.97
CA LEU A 394 12.59 18.69 -3.29
C LEU A 394 13.87 18.77 -4.14
N HIS A 395 13.78 18.39 -5.42
CA HIS A 395 14.89 18.37 -6.35
C HIS A 395 15.47 19.76 -6.55
N SER A 396 14.63 20.78 -6.76
CA SER A 396 15.06 22.18 -6.87
C SER A 396 15.77 22.65 -5.61
N HIS A 397 15.19 22.39 -4.44
CA HIS A 397 15.76 22.80 -3.15
C HIS A 397 17.10 22.11 -2.85
N LEU A 398 17.21 20.81 -3.12
CA LEU A 398 18.46 20.05 -3.01
C LEU A 398 19.52 20.57 -4.01
N SER A 399 19.13 20.88 -5.25
CA SER A 399 20.03 21.45 -6.24
C SER A 399 20.62 22.75 -5.75
N GLN A 400 19.79 23.69 -5.28
CA GLN A 400 20.25 24.99 -4.81
C GLN A 400 21.07 24.90 -3.52
N THR A 401 20.66 24.03 -2.59
CA THR A 401 21.32 23.90 -1.28
C THR A 401 22.74 23.32 -1.40
N TYR A 402 22.95 22.40 -2.33
CA TYR A 402 24.20 21.65 -2.53
C TYR A 402 24.91 22.00 -3.86
N ASP A 403 25.02 23.29 -4.19
CA ASP A 403 25.83 23.80 -5.31
C ASP A 403 25.54 23.16 -6.68
N ASN A 404 24.26 23.06 -7.02
CA ASN A 404 23.74 22.43 -8.24
C ASN A 404 24.18 20.97 -8.39
N ILE A 405 24.15 20.22 -7.29
CA ILE A 405 24.64 18.83 -7.21
C ILE A 405 24.18 17.93 -8.37
N PHE A 406 22.92 18.05 -8.80
CA PHE A 406 22.34 17.22 -9.86
C PHE A 406 22.88 17.54 -11.25
N SER A 407 23.34 18.77 -11.49
CA SER A 407 24.00 19.11 -12.77
C SER A 407 25.27 18.29 -13.00
N ARG A 408 25.96 17.91 -11.92
CA ARG A 408 27.20 17.12 -11.94
C ARG A 408 26.95 15.63 -11.81
N ASN A 409 25.97 15.24 -10.98
CA ASN A 409 25.77 13.84 -10.61
C ASN A 409 24.73 13.10 -11.47
N CYS A 410 23.72 13.79 -12.02
CA CYS A 410 22.72 13.13 -12.87
C CYS A 410 23.34 12.80 -14.23
N LYS A 411 23.59 11.50 -14.43
CA LYS A 411 24.07 10.90 -15.67
C LYS A 411 22.96 10.10 -16.33
N GLU A 412 22.99 10.06 -17.65
CA GLU A 412 22.14 9.17 -18.43
C GLU A 412 22.38 7.72 -18.01
N GLU A 413 21.31 7.05 -17.63
CA GLU A 413 21.35 5.67 -17.18
C GLU A 413 20.07 4.96 -17.61
N ILE A 414 20.22 3.76 -18.16
CA ILE A 414 19.11 2.87 -18.49
C ILE A 414 18.77 2.04 -17.27
N ILE A 415 17.48 1.99 -16.93
CA ILE A 415 16.95 1.13 -15.88
C ILE A 415 15.95 0.16 -16.51
N TYR A 416 16.21 -1.13 -16.34
CA TYR A 416 15.29 -2.18 -16.73
C TYR A 416 14.32 -2.45 -15.59
N VAL A 417 13.04 -2.20 -15.82
CA VAL A 417 12.00 -2.26 -14.80
C VAL A 417 11.07 -3.42 -15.09
N ASP A 418 11.15 -4.44 -14.25
CA ASP A 418 10.21 -5.57 -14.24
C ASP A 418 8.90 -5.15 -13.57
N CYS A 419 7.87 -4.99 -14.39
CA CYS A 419 6.54 -4.56 -13.97
C CYS A 419 5.64 -5.72 -13.50
N SER A 420 6.19 -6.93 -13.34
CA SER A 420 5.50 -8.15 -12.87
C SER A 420 4.21 -8.53 -13.62
N ASN A 421 4.01 -7.98 -14.82
CA ASN A 421 2.74 -7.95 -15.55
C ASN A 421 1.58 -7.38 -14.70
N GLY A 422 1.93 -6.60 -13.68
CA GLY A 422 1.05 -5.99 -12.70
C GLY A 422 0.72 -4.54 -13.00
N ILE A 423 0.21 -3.86 -11.98
CA ILE A 423 -0.29 -2.49 -12.08
C ILE A 423 0.78 -1.48 -12.52
N ALA A 424 2.05 -1.74 -12.20
CA ALA A 424 3.19 -0.90 -12.60
C ALA A 424 3.29 -0.75 -14.13
N SER A 425 2.83 -1.76 -14.89
CA SER A 425 2.76 -1.72 -16.35
C SER A 425 1.99 -0.49 -16.85
N LEU A 426 0.90 -0.18 -16.17
CA LEU A 426 -0.12 0.80 -16.55
C LEU A 426 0.19 2.21 -16.04
N LYS A 427 0.78 2.31 -14.84
CA LYS A 427 0.83 3.55 -14.07
C LYS A 427 2.22 4.19 -13.97
N LEU A 428 3.31 3.43 -14.17
CA LEU A 428 4.68 3.97 -14.01
C LEU A 428 4.98 5.15 -14.95
N ASP A 429 4.39 5.17 -16.14
CA ASP A 429 4.65 6.19 -17.16
C ASP A 429 4.12 7.58 -16.75
N ASN A 430 3.22 7.66 -15.75
CA ASN A 430 2.75 8.94 -15.19
C ASN A 430 3.90 9.74 -14.55
N PHE A 431 5.01 9.10 -14.17
CA PHE A 431 6.21 9.75 -13.64
C PHE A 431 7.30 10.03 -14.69
N LYS A 432 6.99 9.94 -15.99
CA LYS A 432 7.98 10.16 -17.07
C LYS A 432 8.72 11.51 -16.97
N GLY A 433 8.05 12.57 -16.52
CA GLY A 433 8.65 13.88 -16.29
C GLY A 433 9.80 13.82 -15.27
N ILE A 434 9.57 13.14 -14.14
CA ILE A 434 10.58 12.92 -13.09
C ILE A 434 11.79 12.15 -13.63
N PHE A 435 11.56 11.05 -14.37
CA PHE A 435 12.65 10.26 -14.94
C PHE A 435 13.48 11.07 -15.94
N THR A 436 12.84 11.98 -16.69
CA THR A 436 13.53 12.91 -17.58
C THR A 436 14.43 13.87 -16.80
N ILE A 437 13.94 14.44 -15.70
CA ILE A 437 14.73 15.33 -14.80
C ILE A 437 15.96 14.58 -14.23
N LEU A 438 15.78 13.32 -13.82
CA LEU A 438 16.85 12.48 -13.28
C LEU A 438 17.76 11.85 -14.35
N LYS A 439 17.49 12.11 -15.64
CA LYS A 439 18.16 11.48 -16.80
C LYS A 439 18.14 9.95 -16.76
N LYS A 440 17.01 9.37 -16.35
CA LYS A 440 16.78 7.92 -16.30
C LYS A 440 15.91 7.48 -17.48
N GLN A 441 16.44 6.58 -18.28
CA GLN A 441 15.68 5.93 -19.34
C GLN A 441 15.08 4.64 -18.80
N ILE A 442 13.75 4.62 -18.65
CA ILE A 442 13.02 3.45 -18.16
C ILE A 442 12.71 2.51 -19.32
N ILE A 443 13.17 1.26 -19.23
CA ILE A 443 12.82 0.18 -20.15
C ILE A 443 11.99 -0.85 -19.37
N LYS A 444 10.69 -0.90 -19.64
CA LYS A 444 9.79 -1.88 -19.02
C LYS A 444 10.03 -3.27 -19.60
N ILE A 445 10.23 -4.25 -18.71
CA ILE A 445 10.16 -5.69 -18.99
C ILE A 445 9.00 -6.30 -18.20
N ASN A 446 8.48 -7.45 -18.63
CA ASN A 446 7.30 -8.08 -18.02
C ASN A 446 6.19 -7.08 -17.71
N TYR A 447 5.74 -6.38 -18.73
CA TYR A 447 4.57 -5.53 -18.65
C TYR A 447 3.47 -6.11 -19.51
N ILE A 448 2.22 -5.73 -19.22
CA ILE A 448 1.03 -6.25 -19.92
C ILE A 448 1.11 -5.92 -21.41
N ARG A 449 1.34 -6.93 -22.26
CA ARG A 449 1.40 -6.78 -23.73
C ARG A 449 0.34 -7.59 -24.44
N ASP A 450 0.03 -8.77 -23.92
CA ASP A 450 -0.86 -9.77 -24.53
C ASP A 450 -1.40 -10.74 -23.47
N GLU A 451 -2.20 -11.73 -23.89
CA GLU A 451 -2.77 -12.75 -23.00
C GLU A 451 -1.73 -13.64 -22.30
N LYS A 452 -0.47 -13.68 -22.79
CA LYS A 452 0.63 -14.43 -22.17
C LYS A 452 1.28 -13.67 -21.02
N SER A 453 0.92 -12.40 -20.83
CA SER A 453 1.43 -11.54 -19.77
C SER A 453 0.78 -11.89 -18.42
N ILE A 454 1.18 -13.03 -17.84
CA ILE A 454 0.59 -13.55 -16.60
C ILE A 454 1.21 -12.83 -15.39
N LEU A 455 0.35 -12.28 -14.52
CA LEU A 455 0.74 -11.60 -13.29
C LEU A 455 1.63 -12.47 -12.40
N ASN A 456 2.77 -11.91 -11.96
CA ASN A 456 3.78 -12.53 -11.07
C ASN A 456 4.33 -13.89 -11.58
N PHE A 457 4.17 -14.22 -12.85
CA PHE A 457 4.65 -15.50 -13.39
C PHE A 457 6.14 -15.43 -13.71
N GLU A 458 6.95 -16.07 -12.85
CA GLU A 458 8.42 -16.09 -12.95
C GLU A 458 9.05 -14.68 -13.04
N CYS A 459 8.41 -13.70 -12.43
CA CYS A 459 8.83 -12.30 -12.37
C CYS A 459 8.30 -11.61 -11.12
N GLY A 460 8.74 -10.37 -10.89
CA GLY A 460 8.32 -9.52 -9.78
C GLY A 460 9.22 -9.60 -8.55
N ALA A 461 9.04 -8.64 -7.65
CA ALA A 461 9.90 -8.43 -6.48
C ALA A 461 10.04 -9.71 -5.61
N ASP A 462 8.92 -10.39 -5.35
CA ASP A 462 8.90 -11.62 -4.55
C ASP A 462 9.64 -12.77 -5.23
N TYR A 463 9.51 -12.92 -6.56
CA TYR A 463 10.22 -13.93 -7.32
C TYR A 463 11.74 -13.70 -7.26
N VAL A 464 12.19 -12.47 -7.54
CA VAL A 464 13.62 -12.13 -7.49
C VAL A 464 14.18 -12.35 -6.09
N TYR A 465 13.49 -11.87 -5.06
CA TYR A 465 13.95 -11.98 -3.68
C TYR A 465 13.94 -13.42 -3.15
N SER A 466 12.81 -14.13 -3.31
CA SER A 466 12.61 -15.47 -2.71
C SER A 466 13.31 -16.58 -3.50
N LYS A 467 13.32 -16.49 -4.84
CA LYS A 467 13.95 -17.51 -5.70
C LYS A 467 15.39 -17.21 -6.02
N ARG A 468 15.84 -15.95 -5.84
CA ARG A 468 17.18 -15.49 -6.24
C ARG A 468 17.47 -15.81 -7.71
N LYS A 469 16.50 -15.49 -8.58
CA LYS A 469 16.56 -15.73 -10.03
C LYS A 469 16.22 -14.45 -10.77
N LEU A 470 16.76 -14.34 -12.00
CA LEU A 470 16.37 -13.30 -12.93
C LEU A 470 14.92 -13.48 -13.37
N PRO A 471 14.11 -12.42 -13.46
CA PRO A 471 12.79 -12.47 -14.05
C PRO A 471 12.82 -13.05 -15.47
N ILE A 472 11.76 -13.75 -15.85
CA ILE A 472 11.52 -14.14 -17.24
C ILE A 472 11.58 -12.87 -18.12
N ASN A 473 12.16 -12.93 -19.32
CA ASN A 473 12.40 -11.77 -20.21
C ASN A 473 13.45 -10.74 -19.74
N THR A 474 14.31 -11.07 -18.76
CA THR A 474 15.49 -10.24 -18.47
C THR A 474 16.48 -10.30 -19.64
N PRO A 475 16.94 -9.16 -20.20
CA PRO A 475 17.96 -9.14 -21.26
C PRO A 475 19.34 -9.56 -20.71
N LEU A 476 19.75 -10.79 -21.01
CA LEU A 476 20.98 -11.40 -20.48
C LEU A 476 22.26 -10.75 -21.03
N GLU A 477 22.20 -10.07 -22.17
CA GLU A 477 23.32 -9.34 -22.75
C GLU A 477 23.67 -8.04 -22.00
N LYS A 478 22.83 -7.62 -21.05
CA LYS A 478 22.96 -6.37 -20.29
C LYS A 478 23.60 -6.57 -18.92
N ILE A 479 24.75 -7.22 -18.91
CA ILE A 479 25.56 -7.48 -17.71
C ILE A 479 25.86 -6.17 -16.98
N ASN A 480 25.86 -6.20 -15.64
CA ASN A 480 26.07 -5.02 -14.77
C ASN A 480 25.09 -3.85 -14.99
N SER A 481 24.00 -4.05 -15.74
CA SER A 481 22.94 -3.05 -15.85
C SER A 481 22.11 -3.02 -14.58
N LYS A 482 21.44 -1.89 -14.36
CA LYS A 482 20.56 -1.68 -13.21
C LYS A 482 19.17 -2.24 -13.52
N PHE A 483 18.71 -3.16 -12.68
CA PHE A 483 17.36 -3.70 -12.73
C PHE A 483 16.61 -3.40 -11.45
N CYS A 484 15.30 -3.25 -11.56
CA CYS A 484 14.40 -3.34 -10.40
C CYS A 484 13.13 -4.11 -10.77
N SER A 485 12.50 -4.72 -9.76
CA SER A 485 11.23 -5.42 -9.88
C SER A 485 10.21 -4.87 -8.91
N PHE A 486 9.01 -4.62 -9.43
CA PHE A 486 7.81 -4.36 -8.64
C PHE A 486 7.07 -5.68 -8.34
N ASP A 487 6.31 -5.74 -7.26
CA ASP A 487 5.28 -6.78 -7.11
C ASP A 487 3.95 -6.37 -7.77
N GLY A 488 2.97 -7.28 -7.78
CA GLY A 488 1.76 -7.16 -8.60
C GLY A 488 0.90 -5.91 -8.33
N ASP A 489 0.85 -5.44 -7.07
CA ASP A 489 0.12 -4.24 -6.65
C ASP A 489 1.02 -3.03 -6.32
N ALA A 490 2.32 -3.16 -6.63
CA ALA A 490 3.36 -2.14 -6.46
C ALA A 490 3.49 -1.61 -5.01
N ASP A 491 3.42 -2.50 -4.01
CA ASP A 491 3.74 -2.19 -2.62
C ASP A 491 5.16 -2.62 -2.20
N ARG A 492 5.89 -3.32 -3.08
CA ARG A 492 7.30 -3.72 -2.92
C ARG A 492 8.17 -3.35 -4.11
N ILE A 493 9.43 -3.02 -3.81
CA ILE A 493 10.48 -2.88 -4.82
C ILE A 493 11.77 -3.59 -4.40
N ILE A 494 12.39 -4.29 -5.34
CA ILE A 494 13.71 -4.89 -5.18
C ILE A 494 14.61 -4.43 -6.33
N TYR A 495 15.85 -4.05 -6.02
CA TYR A 495 16.87 -3.78 -7.02
C TYR A 495 17.80 -4.99 -7.17
N PHE A 496 18.33 -5.19 -8.37
CA PHE A 496 19.30 -6.23 -8.63
C PHE A 496 20.16 -5.92 -9.85
N PHE A 497 21.25 -6.66 -9.98
CA PHE A 497 22.06 -6.76 -11.18
C PHE A 497 22.69 -8.15 -11.24
N PHE A 498 23.29 -8.52 -12.36
CA PHE A 498 23.98 -9.80 -12.48
C PHE A 498 25.37 -9.66 -13.08
N ASN A 499 26.30 -10.47 -12.56
CA ASN A 499 27.70 -10.51 -12.96
C ASN A 499 27.95 -11.76 -13.81
N ASN A 500 28.56 -11.61 -14.99
CA ASN A 500 29.16 -12.73 -15.71
C ASN A 500 30.55 -13.01 -15.12
N THR A 501 30.61 -13.80 -14.05
CA THR A 501 31.87 -14.41 -13.57
C THR A 501 31.90 -15.92 -13.82
N LEU A 502 31.26 -16.36 -14.91
CA LEU A 502 31.47 -17.68 -15.51
C LEU A 502 32.05 -17.48 -16.92
N ALA A 503 33.31 -17.06 -16.97
CA ALA A 503 34.21 -17.52 -18.02
C ALA A 503 35.13 -18.52 -17.31
N GLU A 504 34.85 -19.81 -17.48
CA GLU A 504 35.74 -20.88 -17.06
C GLU A 504 37.15 -20.61 -17.63
N ASP A 505 38.16 -20.64 -16.77
CA ASP A 505 39.56 -20.60 -17.19
C ASP A 505 39.84 -21.84 -18.06
N PRO A 506 40.27 -21.72 -19.33
CA PRO A 506 40.49 -22.86 -20.21
C PRO A 506 41.63 -23.80 -19.76
N ASN A 507 42.37 -23.46 -18.71
CA ASN A 507 43.59 -24.14 -18.29
C ASN A 507 43.43 -25.23 -17.21
N GLU A 508 42.23 -25.53 -16.73
CA GLU A 508 41.99 -26.69 -15.86
C GLU A 508 41.46 -27.89 -16.65
N ARG A 509 42.20 -28.32 -17.68
CA ARG A 509 42.07 -29.66 -18.26
C ARG A 509 43.33 -30.43 -17.93
N ASP A 510 43.44 -30.95 -16.70
CA ASP A 510 44.27 -32.11 -16.36
C ASP A 510 44.24 -32.32 -14.82
N ALA A 511 43.11 -32.82 -14.30
CA ALA A 511 43.09 -33.46 -12.99
C ALA A 511 42.18 -34.71 -13.05
N PRO A 512 42.62 -35.88 -12.54
CA PRO A 512 41.93 -37.14 -12.81
C PRO A 512 40.61 -37.24 -12.08
N CYS A 513 39.59 -37.68 -12.82
CA CYS A 513 38.26 -38.06 -12.38
C CYS A 513 38.32 -39.01 -11.18
N ASN A 514 37.92 -38.52 -9.99
CA ASN A 514 37.44 -39.33 -8.86
C ASN A 514 36.77 -38.42 -7.82
N SER A 515 35.58 -37.92 -8.16
CA SER A 515 34.57 -37.65 -7.14
C SER A 515 33.19 -37.87 -7.75
N VAL A 516 32.45 -38.77 -7.10
CA VAL A 516 31.09 -39.16 -7.44
C VAL A 516 30.24 -37.90 -7.55
N THR A 517 29.76 -37.64 -8.77
CA THR A 517 28.69 -36.70 -9.05
C THR A 517 27.43 -37.16 -8.31
N SER A 518 27.25 -36.69 -7.09
CA SER A 518 25.92 -36.63 -6.47
C SER A 518 25.16 -35.52 -7.18
N THR A 519 24.23 -35.94 -8.03
CA THR A 519 23.12 -35.13 -8.52
C THR A 519 22.54 -34.26 -7.40
N ARG A 520 22.77 -32.94 -7.49
CA ARG A 520 22.14 -31.94 -6.62
C ARG A 520 20.63 -31.96 -6.84
N SER A 521 19.90 -32.66 -5.98
CA SER A 521 18.50 -32.34 -5.70
C SER A 521 18.47 -31.23 -4.64
N THR A 522 18.76 -29.99 -5.04
CA THR A 522 18.46 -28.82 -4.21
C THR A 522 17.15 -28.22 -4.71
N GLU A 523 16.06 -28.42 -3.99
CA GLU A 523 14.75 -27.75 -4.20
C GLU A 523 14.82 -26.21 -4.09
N TYR A 524 16.01 -25.65 -3.83
CA TYR A 524 16.29 -24.22 -3.73
C TYR A 524 17.49 -23.82 -4.61
N GLY A 525 17.34 -23.98 -5.93
CA GLY A 525 18.34 -23.53 -6.91
C GLY A 525 18.18 -22.06 -7.27
N GLY A 526 18.90 -21.16 -6.58
CA GLY A 526 19.11 -19.78 -7.03
C GLY A 526 20.26 -19.72 -8.05
N ASP A 527 20.25 -18.70 -8.92
CA ASP A 527 21.38 -18.45 -9.82
C ASP A 527 22.48 -17.71 -9.04
N SER A 528 23.70 -18.25 -9.00
CA SER A 528 24.83 -17.72 -8.23
C SER A 528 25.27 -16.32 -8.67
N ASN A 529 24.76 -15.84 -9.81
CA ASN A 529 25.19 -14.59 -10.45
C ASN A 529 24.28 -13.39 -10.14
N VAL A 530 23.13 -13.57 -9.49
CA VAL A 530 22.19 -12.48 -9.18
C VAL A 530 22.54 -11.80 -7.86
N VAL A 531 22.88 -10.51 -7.92
CA VAL A 531 23.15 -9.68 -6.75
C VAL A 531 21.91 -8.84 -6.44
N ILE A 532 21.36 -9.01 -5.24
CA ILE A 532 20.12 -8.38 -4.79
C ILE A 532 20.42 -7.23 -3.84
N LEU A 533 19.76 -6.09 -4.07
CA LEU A 533 19.71 -4.95 -3.17
C LEU A 533 18.29 -4.87 -2.59
N ASP A 534 18.14 -5.49 -1.43
CA ASP A 534 16.89 -5.71 -0.72
C ASP A 534 16.45 -4.50 0.13
N GLY A 535 15.33 -4.64 0.85
CA GLY A 535 14.82 -3.57 1.72
C GLY A 535 15.85 -3.00 2.71
N PRO A 536 16.60 -3.83 3.47
CA PRO A 536 17.72 -3.38 4.27
C PRO A 536 18.78 -2.55 3.51
N LYS A 537 19.10 -2.89 2.25
CA LYS A 537 19.97 -2.05 1.40
C LYS A 537 19.33 -0.70 1.08
N ILE A 538 18.02 -0.68 0.80
CA ILE A 538 17.25 0.55 0.56
C ILE A 538 17.25 1.43 1.81
N ALA A 539 16.98 0.86 2.99
CA ALA A 539 17.03 1.56 4.26
C ALA A 539 18.41 2.20 4.53
N CYS A 540 19.51 1.49 4.24
CA CYS A 540 20.86 2.06 4.37
C CYS A 540 21.11 3.24 3.41
N LEU A 541 20.57 3.18 2.18
CA LEU A 541 20.71 4.25 1.20
C LEU A 541 20.02 5.52 1.69
N PHE A 542 18.76 5.40 2.11
CA PHE A 542 18.00 6.53 2.64
C PHE A 542 18.60 7.07 3.93
N LEU A 543 19.07 6.17 4.81
CA LEU A 543 19.76 6.59 6.02
C LEU A 543 21.01 7.43 5.71
N LYS A 544 21.80 7.05 4.69
CA LYS A 544 22.97 7.86 4.27
C LYS A 544 22.57 9.22 3.71
N CYS A 545 21.46 9.34 2.98
CA CYS A 545 20.93 10.64 2.54
C CYS A 545 20.53 11.52 3.73
N ILE A 546 19.78 10.95 4.68
CA ILE A 546 19.35 11.63 5.91
C ILE A 546 20.57 12.09 6.71
N MET A 547 21.56 11.22 6.91
CA MET A 547 22.80 11.56 7.62
C MET A 547 23.56 12.67 6.89
N LYS A 548 23.72 12.60 5.56
CA LYS A 548 24.39 13.66 4.77
C LYS A 548 23.72 15.02 4.99
N MET A 549 22.39 15.07 4.98
CA MET A 549 21.68 16.33 5.23
C MET A 549 21.85 16.82 6.67
N LEU A 550 21.72 15.93 7.66
CA LEU A 550 21.92 16.28 9.07
C LEU A 550 23.34 16.77 9.38
N PHE A 551 24.37 16.17 8.80
CA PHE A 551 25.75 16.62 8.96
C PHE A 551 26.00 18.04 8.39
N SER A 552 25.16 18.51 7.46
CA SER A 552 25.28 19.84 6.87
C SER A 552 24.50 20.92 7.60
N VAL A 553 23.57 20.55 8.49
CA VAL A 553 22.79 21.50 9.29
C VAL A 553 23.67 22.16 10.35
N GLN A 554 23.62 23.49 10.42
CA GLN A 554 24.36 24.28 11.38
C GLN A 554 23.42 24.79 12.49
N VAL A 555 23.76 24.52 13.74
CA VAL A 555 23.05 25.07 14.92
C VAL A 555 23.75 26.36 15.33
N GLN A 556 23.00 27.44 15.52
CA GLN A 556 23.55 28.70 16.02
C GLN A 556 23.79 28.59 17.53
N GLU A 557 25.03 28.36 17.96
CA GLU A 557 25.41 28.48 19.37
C GLU A 557 25.60 29.98 19.72
N GLU A 558 24.82 30.50 20.69
CA GLU A 558 24.98 31.88 21.18
C GLU A 558 26.36 32.05 21.83
N ARG A 559 27.27 32.76 21.15
CA ARG A 559 28.63 32.99 21.64
C ARG A 559 28.76 33.99 22.80
N ASN A 560 27.68 34.58 23.34
CA ASN A 560 27.79 35.77 24.22
C ASN A 560 26.77 35.89 25.36
N THR A 561 26.19 34.80 25.87
CA THR A 561 25.30 34.85 27.04
C THR A 561 25.99 34.17 28.26
N PRO A 562 25.88 34.71 29.49
CA PRO A 562 26.57 34.14 30.65
C PRO A 562 26.10 32.71 30.93
N GLU A 563 27.05 31.81 31.23
CA GLU A 563 26.84 30.35 31.43
C GLU A 563 25.76 29.99 32.46
N SER A 564 25.38 30.92 33.35
CA SER A 564 24.38 30.69 34.40
C SER A 564 22.92 30.73 33.92
N ASN A 565 22.62 31.29 32.74
CA ASN A 565 21.23 31.45 32.25
C ASN A 565 20.91 30.73 30.92
N ILE A 566 21.91 30.37 30.10
CA ILE A 566 21.68 29.63 28.82
C ILE A 566 21.40 28.14 29.08
N ASN A 567 22.12 27.56 30.04
CA ASN A 567 22.12 26.10 30.24
C ASN A 567 20.79 25.54 30.72
N LEU A 568 19.81 26.36 31.11
CA LEU A 568 18.48 25.91 31.51
C LEU A 568 17.47 25.86 30.35
N SER A 569 17.62 26.66 29.27
CA SER A 569 16.59 26.74 28.21
C SER A 569 16.78 25.71 27.09
N ILE A 570 18.01 25.44 26.66
CA ILE A 570 18.33 24.48 25.58
C ILE A 570 18.52 23.03 26.10
N CYS A 571 18.91 22.84 27.37
CA CYS A 571 19.05 21.49 27.95
C CYS A 571 17.72 20.71 28.08
N SER A 572 16.57 21.35 27.83
CA SER A 572 15.24 20.73 27.87
C SER A 572 14.71 20.28 26.51
N VAL A 573 15.49 20.42 25.43
CA VAL A 573 15.05 20.01 24.08
C VAL A 573 14.94 18.50 24.02
N LYS A 574 13.71 18.00 23.82
CA LYS A 574 13.45 16.59 23.56
C LYS A 574 14.22 16.18 22.30
N LYS A 575 15.02 15.11 22.40
CA LYS A 575 15.82 14.61 21.29
C LYS A 575 14.94 14.08 20.16
N LEU A 576 15.41 14.22 18.93
CA LEU A 576 14.81 13.62 17.75
C LEU A 576 15.31 12.16 17.63
N ASP A 577 14.41 11.20 17.74
CA ASP A 577 14.74 9.78 17.58
C ASP A 577 14.65 9.35 16.11
N ILE A 578 15.78 8.91 15.54
CA ILE A 578 15.86 8.23 14.25
C ILE A 578 15.89 6.73 14.52
N ASN A 579 14.76 6.08 14.26
CA ASN A 579 14.59 4.65 14.51
C ASN A 579 14.70 3.90 13.18
N ILE A 580 15.61 2.93 13.11
CA ILE A 580 15.69 1.94 12.03
C ILE A 580 14.95 0.68 12.51
N ILE A 581 13.81 0.38 11.91
CA ILE A 581 12.91 -0.69 12.33
C ILE A 581 13.08 -1.91 11.43
N HIS A 582 13.25 -3.10 12.03
CA HIS A 582 13.46 -4.34 11.31
C HIS A 582 12.86 -5.56 12.05
N THR A 583 12.91 -6.75 11.43
CA THR A 583 12.55 -8.02 12.07
C THR A 583 13.77 -8.88 12.37
N ALA A 584 13.57 -10.00 13.08
CA ALA A 584 14.59 -11.01 13.29
C ALA A 584 15.13 -11.64 11.98
N TYR A 585 14.41 -11.56 10.86
CA TYR A 585 14.88 -12.12 9.58
C TYR A 585 15.96 -11.29 8.89
N VAL A 586 16.16 -10.04 9.32
CA VAL A 586 17.19 -9.17 8.72
C VAL A 586 18.59 -9.67 9.09
N ASN A 587 19.47 -9.70 8.09
CA ASN A 587 20.83 -10.22 8.20
C ASN A 587 21.68 -9.39 9.18
N SER A 588 22.52 -10.05 9.99
CA SER A 588 23.35 -9.31 10.97
C SER A 588 24.33 -8.32 10.32
N ALA A 589 24.77 -8.56 9.08
CA ALA A 589 25.66 -7.63 8.38
C ALA A 589 25.03 -6.24 8.16
N PHE A 590 23.71 -6.17 7.97
CA PHE A 590 23.00 -4.89 7.92
C PHE A 590 23.05 -4.18 9.28
N ILE A 591 22.78 -4.93 10.36
CA ILE A 591 22.77 -4.38 11.72
C ILE A 591 24.16 -3.85 12.08
N ASP A 592 25.21 -4.59 11.75
CA ASP A 592 26.59 -4.17 11.99
C ASP A 592 26.97 -2.94 11.15
N HIS A 593 26.54 -2.88 9.88
CA HIS A 593 26.72 -1.68 9.06
C HIS A 593 26.08 -0.43 9.67
N VAL A 594 24.84 -0.54 10.15
CA VAL A 594 24.15 0.60 10.79
C VAL A 594 24.83 0.97 12.12
N ARG A 595 25.30 -0.01 12.90
CA ARG A 595 26.11 0.24 14.11
C ARG A 595 27.40 0.96 13.78
N ASP A 596 28.06 0.63 12.68
CA ASP A 596 29.30 1.29 12.26
C ASP A 596 29.05 2.73 11.78
N ILE A 597 27.94 2.99 11.09
CA ILE A 597 27.49 4.38 10.83
C ILE A 597 27.32 5.12 12.16
N LYS A 598 26.62 4.53 13.13
CA LYS A 598 26.37 5.12 14.45
C LYS A 598 27.66 5.42 15.23
N LYS A 599 28.67 4.54 15.17
CA LYS A 599 29.97 4.72 15.84
C LYS A 599 30.78 5.88 15.28
N ASN A 600 30.62 6.18 13.99
CA ASN A 600 31.37 7.26 13.33
C ASN A 600 30.78 8.65 13.58
N ILE A 601 29.69 8.76 14.33
CA ILE A 601 29.04 10.03 14.69
C ILE A 601 29.57 10.52 16.03
N ARG A 602 29.94 11.80 16.10
CA ARG A 602 30.28 12.48 17.36
C ARG A 602 29.01 12.99 18.04
N TRP A 603 28.42 12.16 18.89
CA TRP A 603 27.12 12.42 19.53
C TRP A 603 27.11 13.61 20.50
N GLU A 604 28.27 14.03 21.00
CA GLU A 604 28.41 15.16 21.93
C GLU A 604 28.68 16.51 21.24
N GLU A 605 28.68 16.56 19.91
CA GLU A 605 29.00 17.76 19.13
C GLU A 605 27.84 18.20 18.22
N GLY A 606 27.68 19.52 18.07
CA GLY A 606 26.74 20.14 17.12
C GLY A 606 25.29 19.65 17.24
N LEU A 607 24.65 19.43 16.09
CA LEU A 607 23.26 18.97 16.02
C LEU A 607 23.02 17.61 16.66
N PHE A 608 24.01 16.71 16.61
CA PHE A 608 23.87 15.32 17.05
C PHE A 608 23.69 15.17 18.56
N ARG A 609 24.02 16.21 19.35
CA ARG A 609 23.65 16.30 20.78
C ARG A 609 22.15 16.12 21.00
N TYR A 610 21.34 16.54 20.03
CA TYR A 610 19.87 16.56 20.09
C TYR A 610 19.21 15.46 19.27
N ILE A 611 19.98 14.44 18.85
CA ILE A 611 19.49 13.31 18.05
C ILE A 611 19.85 12.01 18.76
N ASN A 612 18.95 11.04 18.73
CA ASN A 612 19.27 9.65 19.02
C ASN A 612 19.09 8.81 17.76
N MET A 613 19.92 7.79 17.59
CA MET A 613 19.73 6.77 16.56
C MET A 613 19.58 5.40 17.19
N ASN A 614 18.47 4.73 16.91
CA ASN A 614 18.11 3.43 17.48
C ASN A 614 17.91 2.39 16.38
N ILE A 615 18.29 1.14 16.67
CA ILE A 615 18.01 -0.02 15.81
C ILE A 615 17.01 -0.88 16.57
N ILE A 616 15.78 -0.97 16.06
CA ILE A 616 14.65 -1.59 16.76
C ILE A 616 14.22 -2.85 16.01
N CYS A 617 14.30 -4.00 16.70
CA CYS A 617 13.78 -5.26 16.19
C CYS A 617 12.36 -5.48 16.72
N THR A 618 11.41 -5.77 15.84
CA THR A 618 10.02 -6.05 16.18
C THR A 618 9.61 -7.47 15.76
N LYS A 619 8.42 -7.89 16.23
CA LYS A 619 7.74 -9.10 15.82
C LYS A 619 7.42 -9.04 14.33
N THR A 620 7.47 -10.19 13.66
CA THR A 620 7.20 -10.27 12.23
C THR A 620 5.78 -9.83 11.86
N GLY A 621 5.63 -9.28 10.66
CA GLY A 621 4.36 -8.80 10.12
C GLY A 621 4.29 -7.27 10.06
N ILE A 622 3.99 -6.75 8.87
CA ILE A 622 4.07 -5.32 8.56
C ILE A 622 3.34 -4.41 9.55
N LYS A 623 2.17 -4.82 10.08
CA LYS A 623 1.42 -4.05 11.08
C LYS A 623 2.25 -3.73 12.34
N ASN A 624 3.10 -4.66 12.79
CA ASN A 624 3.95 -4.46 13.95
C ASN A 624 5.05 -3.44 13.67
N LEU A 625 5.71 -3.56 12.50
CA LEU A 625 6.77 -2.66 12.10
C LEU A 625 6.22 -1.25 11.85
N ASP A 626 5.12 -1.15 11.11
CA ASP A 626 4.44 0.09 10.76
C ASP A 626 4.00 0.86 12.01
N ASN A 627 3.39 0.18 13.00
CA ASN A 627 2.99 0.81 14.27
C ASN A 627 4.17 1.42 15.06
N VAL A 628 5.34 0.76 15.07
CA VAL A 628 6.54 1.29 15.72
C VAL A 628 7.13 2.45 14.91
N ALA A 629 7.19 2.32 13.60
CA ALA A 629 7.73 3.33 12.71
C ALA A 629 6.90 4.64 12.76
N GLN A 630 5.57 4.54 12.80
CA GLN A 630 4.66 5.70 12.91
C GLN A 630 4.81 6.49 14.21
N LYS A 631 5.20 5.84 15.31
CA LYS A 631 5.42 6.49 16.62
C LYS A 631 6.81 7.11 16.76
N SER A 632 7.67 6.92 15.77
CA SER A 632 9.03 7.43 15.78
C SER A 632 9.08 8.88 15.30
N SER A 633 10.02 9.69 15.80
CA SER A 633 10.22 11.03 15.24
C SER A 633 10.61 10.96 13.77
N ILE A 634 11.55 10.07 13.44
CA ILE A 634 11.85 9.60 12.08
C ILE A 634 11.93 8.07 12.15
N GLY A 635 11.02 7.37 11.48
CA GLY A 635 11.00 5.91 11.41
C GLY A 635 11.38 5.43 10.01
N ILE A 636 12.52 4.75 9.87
CA ILE A 636 12.98 4.13 8.62
C ILE A 636 12.62 2.64 8.69
N LEU A 637 11.73 2.20 7.81
CA LEU A 637 11.17 0.85 7.82
C LEU A 637 11.27 0.23 6.43
N PHE A 638 12.05 -0.84 6.28
CA PHE A 638 12.02 -1.71 5.10
C PHE A 638 12.19 -3.18 5.50
N GLU A 639 11.22 -4.02 5.13
CA GLU A 639 11.34 -5.48 5.19
C GLU A 639 12.24 -5.98 4.06
N SER A 640 12.89 -7.13 4.24
CA SER A 640 13.81 -7.69 3.22
C SER A 640 13.15 -7.96 1.86
N ASN A 641 11.83 -8.17 1.83
CA ASN A 641 11.09 -8.32 0.57
C ASN A 641 10.86 -7.00 -0.20
N GLY A 642 11.37 -5.87 0.29
CA GLY A 642 11.28 -4.57 -0.36
C GLY A 642 10.05 -3.74 0.03
N HIS A 643 9.20 -4.21 0.94
CA HIS A 643 8.08 -3.41 1.46
C HIS A 643 8.60 -2.44 2.53
N GLY A 644 8.33 -1.15 2.38
CA GLY A 644 8.79 -0.17 3.35
C GLY A 644 8.49 1.28 2.98
N THR A 645 8.77 2.19 3.90
CA THR A 645 8.71 3.65 3.72
C THR A 645 9.46 4.34 4.85
N ILE A 646 9.47 5.68 4.83
CA ILE A 646 9.95 6.52 5.92
C ILE A 646 8.79 7.31 6.50
N TYR A 647 8.57 7.21 7.80
CA TYR A 647 7.61 8.03 8.54
C TYR A 647 8.31 9.15 9.29
N VAL A 648 7.61 10.27 9.42
CA VAL A 648 8.04 11.40 10.25
C VAL A 648 6.91 11.93 11.11
N ASP A 649 7.22 12.25 12.36
CA ASP A 649 6.36 13.10 13.21
C ASP A 649 6.69 14.57 12.93
N VAL A 650 5.90 15.18 12.05
CA VAL A 650 6.08 16.57 11.64
C VAL A 650 5.90 17.56 12.78
N ASN A 651 5.02 17.25 13.75
CA ASN A 651 4.82 18.14 14.90
C ASN A 651 6.09 18.18 15.74
N HIS A 652 6.60 17.00 16.11
CA HIS A 652 7.84 16.91 16.86
C HIS A 652 9.02 17.50 16.08
N LEU A 653 9.11 17.26 14.77
CA LEU A 653 10.18 17.80 13.91
C LEU A 653 10.16 19.34 13.87
N ASN A 654 8.98 19.96 13.76
CA ASN A 654 8.83 21.42 13.76
C ASN A 654 9.17 22.03 15.13
N GLU A 655 8.64 21.46 16.22
CA GLU A 655 8.96 21.92 17.58
C GLU A 655 10.46 21.80 17.87
N TRP A 656 11.09 20.71 17.41
CA TRP A 656 12.52 20.49 17.53
C TRP A 656 13.33 21.53 16.76
N SER A 657 12.94 21.86 15.52
CA SER A 657 13.65 22.86 14.72
C SER A 657 13.49 24.28 15.25
N GLU A 658 12.32 24.63 15.78
CA GLU A 658 12.06 25.94 16.39
C GLU A 658 12.93 26.14 17.63
N LYS A 659 12.99 25.14 18.52
CA LYS A 659 13.82 25.19 19.73
C LYS A 659 15.32 25.30 19.42
N LEU A 660 15.77 24.66 18.35
CA LEU A 660 17.15 24.75 17.88
C LEU A 660 17.41 25.95 16.97
N ARG A 661 16.38 26.75 16.66
CA ARG A 661 16.43 27.91 15.76
C ARG A 661 16.99 27.57 14.37
N ILE A 662 16.63 26.39 13.85
CA ILE A 662 17.04 25.89 12.53
C ILE A 662 15.87 25.78 11.53
N THR A 663 14.68 26.31 11.85
CA THR A 663 13.49 26.21 11.00
C THR A 663 13.73 26.74 9.58
N GLU A 664 14.48 27.83 9.44
CA GLU A 664 14.84 28.45 8.16
C GLU A 664 16.19 27.98 7.60
N GLU A 665 16.86 27.02 8.25
CA GLU A 665 18.15 26.51 7.81
C GLU A 665 17.98 25.64 6.56
N LYS A 666 18.70 25.98 5.48
CA LYS A 666 18.46 25.40 4.15
C LYS A 666 18.65 23.88 4.08
N HIS A 667 19.59 23.29 4.82
CA HIS A 667 19.79 21.84 4.86
C HIS A 667 18.73 21.14 5.70
N PHE A 668 18.23 21.79 6.75
CA PHE A 668 17.09 21.29 7.52
C PHE A 668 15.79 21.29 6.69
N ILE A 669 15.54 22.37 5.93
CA ILE A 669 14.41 22.42 4.98
C ILE A 669 14.55 21.30 3.94
N ALA A 670 15.76 21.05 3.43
CA ALA A 670 16.04 19.95 2.51
C ALA A 670 15.71 18.59 3.13
N LEU A 671 16.14 18.35 4.37
CA LEU A 671 15.83 17.13 5.13
C LEU A 671 14.31 16.97 5.29
N LYS A 672 13.61 18.01 5.73
CA LYS A 672 12.16 17.97 5.93
C LYS A 672 11.42 17.65 4.64
N LYS A 673 11.78 18.28 3.52
CA LYS A 673 11.22 17.97 2.19
C LYS A 673 11.52 16.53 1.77
N TYR A 674 12.73 16.03 2.03
CA TYR A 674 13.10 14.65 1.69
C TYR A 674 12.30 13.63 2.51
N LEU A 675 12.12 13.86 3.81
CA LEU A 675 11.32 12.98 4.69
C LEU A 675 9.84 12.96 4.28
N LEU A 676 9.29 14.12 3.90
CA LEU A 676 7.89 14.25 3.48
C LEU A 676 7.62 13.82 2.04
N PHE A 677 8.66 13.54 1.25
CA PHE A 677 8.50 12.99 -0.10
C PHE A 677 8.00 11.53 -0.08
N PHE A 678 8.26 10.79 1.00
CA PHE A 678 7.79 9.41 1.13
C PHE A 678 6.30 9.34 1.42
N ASN A 679 5.64 8.28 0.95
CA ASN A 679 4.23 8.05 1.25
C ASN A 679 4.05 7.81 2.76
N GLN A 680 3.44 8.79 3.44
CA GLN A 680 3.22 8.80 4.89
C GLN A 680 2.06 7.89 5.33
N THR A 681 1.52 7.06 4.43
CA THR A 681 0.34 6.20 4.69
C THR A 681 0.62 4.70 4.62
N THR A 682 1.55 4.26 3.76
CA THR A 682 1.93 2.84 3.61
C THR A 682 3.22 2.77 2.78
N GLY A 683 3.86 1.60 2.73
CA GLY A 683 4.95 1.36 1.79
C GLY A 683 4.51 1.55 0.34
N ASP A 684 5.35 2.22 -0.46
CA ASP A 684 4.99 2.68 -1.80
C ASP A 684 6.15 2.50 -2.78
N ALA A 685 6.11 1.39 -3.52
CA ALA A 685 7.21 1.01 -4.39
C ALA A 685 7.50 2.05 -5.48
N MET A 686 6.49 2.78 -5.97
CA MET A 686 6.69 3.77 -7.03
C MET A 686 7.38 5.01 -6.51
N ILE A 687 6.99 5.47 -5.31
CA ILE A 687 7.65 6.61 -4.65
C ILE A 687 9.04 6.20 -4.17
N ASP A 688 9.19 4.99 -3.65
CA ASP A 688 10.49 4.43 -3.27
C ASP A 688 11.42 4.32 -4.49
N PHE A 689 10.92 3.92 -5.66
CA PHE A 689 11.69 3.89 -6.90
C PHE A 689 12.30 5.26 -7.23
N ILE A 690 11.47 6.31 -7.18
CA ILE A 690 11.91 7.70 -7.42
C ILE A 690 12.89 8.15 -6.33
N ALA A 691 12.58 7.85 -5.05
CA ALA A 691 13.41 8.22 -3.92
C ALA A 691 14.80 7.55 -3.98
N ILE A 692 14.87 6.28 -4.41
CA ILE A 692 16.13 5.54 -4.62
C ILE A 692 16.96 6.23 -5.70
N GLU A 693 16.37 6.52 -6.86
CA GLU A 693 17.12 7.14 -7.97
C GLU A 693 17.56 8.58 -7.69
N LEU A 694 16.71 9.36 -6.98
CA LEU A 694 17.09 10.66 -6.44
C LEU A 694 18.25 10.53 -5.45
N SER A 695 18.19 9.55 -4.54
CA SER A 695 19.20 9.32 -3.50
C SER A 695 20.54 8.88 -4.07
N LEU A 696 20.54 7.96 -5.05
CA LEU A 696 21.75 7.55 -5.76
C LEU A 696 22.40 8.75 -6.47
N SER A 697 21.60 9.59 -7.12
CA SER A 697 22.08 10.81 -7.78
C SER A 697 22.60 11.85 -6.76
N PHE A 698 21.90 12.04 -5.64
CA PHE A 698 22.31 12.96 -4.57
C PHE A 698 23.61 12.54 -3.86
N LEU A 699 23.83 11.23 -3.71
CA LEU A 699 25.05 10.67 -3.12
C LEU A 699 26.15 10.39 -4.16
N ASN A 700 25.87 10.55 -5.46
CA ASN A 700 26.75 10.18 -6.56
C ASN A 700 27.20 8.70 -6.50
N LEU A 701 26.25 7.80 -6.26
CA LEU A 701 26.51 6.36 -6.13
C LEU A 701 26.03 5.58 -7.34
N THR A 702 26.89 4.67 -7.79
CA THR A 702 26.51 3.58 -8.71
C THR A 702 25.84 2.44 -7.94
N ILE A 703 25.10 1.57 -8.64
CA ILE A 703 24.51 0.35 -8.04
C ILE A 703 25.58 -0.55 -7.39
N ASN A 704 26.77 -0.64 -7.97
CA ASN A 704 27.88 -1.42 -7.42
C ASN A 704 28.43 -0.83 -6.10
N GLN A 705 28.51 0.50 -6.00
CA GLN A 705 28.91 1.16 -4.76
C GLN A 705 27.83 1.04 -3.68
N TRP A 706 26.56 1.08 -4.08
CA TRP A 706 25.44 0.81 -3.16
C TRP A 706 25.49 -0.63 -2.63
N ASN A 707 25.72 -1.62 -3.50
CA ASN A 707 25.89 -3.01 -3.09
C ASN A 707 27.01 -3.17 -2.03
N LYS A 708 28.14 -2.48 -2.23
CA LYS A 708 29.31 -2.50 -1.34
C LYS A 708 29.09 -1.90 0.05
N PHE A 709 27.91 -1.39 0.39
CA PHE A 709 27.64 -0.92 1.75
C PHE A 709 27.96 -1.98 2.81
N TYR A 710 27.59 -3.24 2.55
CA TYR A 710 27.93 -4.39 3.39
C TYR A 710 27.80 -5.68 2.60
N ASN A 711 28.42 -6.78 3.03
CA ASN A 711 28.21 -8.09 2.42
C ASN A 711 27.33 -8.92 3.37
N PRO A 712 26.15 -9.37 2.94
CA PRO A 712 25.30 -10.24 3.76
C PRO A 712 26.03 -11.54 4.13
N LEU A 713 25.83 -12.01 5.37
CA LEU A 713 26.20 -13.37 5.74
C LEU A 713 25.33 -14.38 4.97
N PRO A 714 25.86 -15.56 4.58
CA PRO A 714 25.04 -16.70 4.20
C PRO A 714 23.88 -16.88 5.17
N SER A 715 22.66 -16.88 4.65
CA SER A 715 21.44 -16.98 5.46
C SER A 715 20.26 -17.50 4.64
N TYR A 716 19.47 -18.38 5.25
CA TYR A 716 18.18 -18.84 4.75
C TYR A 716 17.39 -19.51 5.89
N TYR A 717 16.13 -19.84 5.61
CA TYR A 717 15.27 -20.53 6.56
C TYR A 717 14.67 -21.79 5.94
N ILE A 718 14.31 -22.74 6.80
CA ILE A 718 13.56 -23.94 6.42
C ILE A 718 12.22 -23.98 7.17
N ASN A 719 11.25 -24.64 6.55
CA ASN A 719 9.94 -24.89 7.13
C ASN A 719 9.86 -26.34 7.60
N VAL A 720 9.37 -26.55 8.82
CA VAL A 720 9.15 -27.87 9.41
C VAL A 720 7.66 -28.01 9.73
N PRO A 721 6.94 -29.00 9.16
CA PRO A 721 5.54 -29.24 9.51
C PRO A 721 5.39 -29.48 11.02
N CYS A 722 4.38 -28.86 11.64
CA CYS A 722 4.14 -28.97 13.07
C CYS A 722 2.64 -29.03 13.37
N PRO A 723 2.16 -30.05 14.10
CA PRO A 723 0.76 -30.12 14.53
C PRO A 723 0.34 -28.89 15.34
N LYS A 724 -0.85 -28.36 15.06
CA LYS A 724 -1.39 -27.15 15.73
C LYS A 724 -1.38 -27.25 17.27
N LYS A 725 -1.61 -28.44 17.82
CA LYS A 725 -1.57 -28.71 19.28
C LYS A 725 -0.18 -28.42 19.89
N ILE A 726 0.89 -28.71 19.16
CA ILE A 726 2.27 -28.51 19.61
C ILE A 726 2.71 -27.08 19.36
N MET A 727 2.26 -26.46 18.27
CA MET A 727 2.61 -25.08 17.93
C MET A 727 2.34 -24.08 19.07
N HIS A 728 1.23 -24.26 19.81
CA HIS A 728 0.89 -23.39 20.94
C HIS A 728 1.88 -23.45 22.10
N ASN A 729 2.71 -24.50 22.17
CA ASN A 729 3.73 -24.67 23.22
C ASN A 729 5.09 -24.10 22.82
N ILE A 730 5.25 -23.65 21.57
CA ILE A 730 6.49 -23.02 21.08
C ILE A 730 6.26 -21.50 21.05
N ILE A 731 6.70 -20.85 22.12
CA ILE A 731 6.41 -19.44 22.39
C ILE A 731 7.68 -18.61 22.14
N PRO A 732 7.78 -17.92 20.99
CA PRO A 732 8.86 -16.97 20.75
C PRO A 732 8.69 -15.71 21.61
N HIS A 733 9.78 -14.95 21.79
CA HIS A 733 9.72 -13.66 22.48
C HIS A 733 8.66 -12.74 21.84
N PRO A 734 7.72 -12.18 22.62
CA PRO A 734 6.53 -11.52 22.07
C PRO A 734 6.85 -10.29 21.22
N ASP A 735 7.92 -9.57 21.56
CA ASP A 735 8.22 -8.30 20.90
C ASP A 735 9.08 -8.42 19.65
N HIS A 736 9.85 -9.50 19.50
CA HIS A 736 10.89 -9.55 18.47
C HIS A 736 11.26 -10.95 17.95
N GLU A 737 10.74 -12.03 18.56
CA GLU A 737 10.87 -13.41 18.07
C GLU A 737 12.32 -13.91 17.83
N LYS A 738 13.31 -13.35 18.54
CA LYS A 738 14.74 -13.69 18.33
C LYS A 738 15.16 -14.95 19.09
N TYR A 739 14.36 -15.37 20.06
CA TYR A 739 14.56 -16.57 20.85
C TYR A 739 13.20 -17.06 21.37
N LEU A 740 13.14 -18.32 21.76
CA LEU A 740 12.00 -18.95 22.42
C LEU A 740 12.03 -18.63 23.92
N VAL A 741 10.91 -18.15 24.44
CA VAL A 741 10.64 -18.09 25.88
C VAL A 741 10.33 -19.48 26.40
N GLU A 742 9.52 -20.23 25.64
CA GLU A 742 9.24 -21.65 25.89
C GLU A 742 9.21 -22.46 24.57
N PRO A 743 9.60 -23.74 24.59
CA PRO A 743 10.19 -24.46 25.72
C PRO A 743 11.67 -24.08 25.92
N LYS A 744 12.09 -23.77 27.16
CA LYS A 744 13.49 -23.39 27.48
C LYS A 744 14.52 -24.42 27.03
N TRP A 745 14.17 -25.71 27.07
CA TRP A 745 15.04 -26.79 26.62
C TRP A 745 15.43 -26.66 25.15
N LEU A 746 14.46 -26.35 24.28
CA LEU A 746 14.72 -26.19 22.85
C LEU A 746 15.59 -24.97 22.59
N GLN A 747 15.34 -23.86 23.29
CA GLN A 747 16.20 -22.68 23.18
C GLN A 747 17.65 -22.99 23.61
N GLY A 748 17.84 -23.68 24.73
CA GLY A 748 19.17 -24.08 25.18
C GLY A 748 19.90 -24.99 24.18
N LYS A 749 19.16 -25.84 23.45
CA LYS A 749 19.71 -26.64 22.34
C LYS A 749 20.11 -25.78 21.14
N ILE A 750 19.28 -24.81 20.75
CA ILE A 750 19.59 -23.85 19.68
C ILE A 750 20.88 -23.08 20.02
N ASP A 751 20.97 -22.54 21.24
CA ASP A 751 22.13 -21.76 21.69
C ASP A 751 23.42 -22.59 21.68
N HIS A 752 23.34 -23.86 22.10
CA HIS A 752 24.48 -24.78 22.08
C HIS A 752 24.96 -25.07 20.66
N VAL A 753 24.03 -25.40 19.75
CA VAL A 753 24.35 -25.68 18.34
C VAL A 753 25.01 -24.48 17.67
N VAL A 754 24.45 -23.28 17.85
CA VAL A 754 25.00 -22.05 17.27
C VAL A 754 26.40 -21.76 17.81
N LYS A 755 26.60 -21.90 19.14
CA LYS A 755 27.90 -21.65 19.78
C LYS A 755 28.97 -22.64 19.32
N GLU A 756 28.61 -23.91 19.09
CA GLU A 756 29.52 -24.94 18.61
C GLU A 756 29.91 -24.71 17.14
N ALA A 757 28.93 -24.38 16.29
CA ALA A 757 29.14 -24.24 14.85
C ALA A 757 29.80 -22.90 14.46
N ASP A 758 29.40 -21.78 15.06
CA ASP A 758 29.94 -20.45 14.78
C ASP A 758 29.65 -19.47 15.93
N ALA A 759 30.53 -19.45 16.93
CA ALA A 759 30.37 -18.58 18.10
C ALA A 759 30.42 -17.08 17.78
N LYS A 760 30.94 -16.68 16.61
CA LYS A 760 31.18 -15.28 16.26
C LYS A 760 30.08 -14.68 15.40
N TYR A 761 29.67 -15.40 14.34
CA TYR A 761 28.69 -14.93 13.37
C TYR A 761 27.42 -15.76 13.35
N GLY A 762 27.41 -16.93 13.98
CA GLY A 762 26.27 -17.83 14.02
C GLY A 762 25.08 -17.19 14.73
N ARG A 763 23.92 -17.23 14.07
CA ARG A 763 22.64 -16.88 14.68
C ARG A 763 21.55 -17.78 14.14
N CYS A 764 20.74 -18.34 15.04
CA CYS A 764 19.59 -19.16 14.69
C CYS A 764 18.41 -18.81 15.59
N PHE A 765 17.19 -18.82 15.02
CA PHE A 765 15.97 -18.71 15.81
C PHE A 765 14.85 -19.55 15.21
N VAL A 766 13.88 -19.87 16.06
CA VAL A 766 12.73 -20.72 15.73
C VAL A 766 11.46 -19.95 16.05
N ARG A 767 10.47 -19.99 15.15
CA ARG A 767 9.12 -19.48 15.44
C ARG A 767 8.02 -20.27 14.73
N PRO A 768 6.83 -20.40 15.33
CA PRO A 768 5.66 -20.92 14.62
C PRO A 768 5.20 -19.94 13.53
N SER A 769 4.72 -20.45 12.40
CA SER A 769 4.02 -19.65 11.40
C SER A 769 2.68 -19.17 11.95
N GLY A 770 2.25 -17.97 11.57
CA GLY A 770 0.96 -17.40 11.98
C GLY A 770 -0.20 -17.84 11.07
N THR A 771 0.12 -18.38 9.89
CA THR A 771 -0.84 -18.66 8.81
C THR A 771 -0.87 -20.12 8.41
N GLU A 772 0.10 -20.93 8.87
CA GLU A 772 0.31 -22.30 8.40
C GLU A 772 0.72 -23.19 9.58
N ASN A 773 0.42 -24.48 9.49
CA ASN A 773 0.81 -25.48 10.50
C ASN A 773 2.29 -25.89 10.35
N ILE A 774 3.20 -24.91 10.43
CA ILE A 774 4.64 -25.08 10.25
C ILE A 774 5.42 -24.26 11.27
N ILE A 775 6.63 -24.71 11.58
CA ILE A 775 7.67 -23.99 12.30
C ILE A 775 8.70 -23.49 11.29
N ARG A 776 9.12 -22.24 11.42
CA ARG A 776 10.19 -21.63 10.63
C ARG A 776 11.47 -21.64 11.46
N ILE A 777 12.55 -22.18 10.88
CA ILE A 777 13.89 -22.20 11.46
C ILE A 777 14.78 -21.36 10.56
N TYR A 778 15.26 -20.23 11.06
CA TYR A 778 16.18 -19.35 10.34
C TYR A 778 17.59 -19.54 10.89
N ALA A 779 18.59 -19.54 10.02
CA ALA A 779 19.99 -19.46 10.41
C ALA A 779 20.82 -18.54 9.49
N GLU A 780 21.86 -17.95 10.07
CA GLU A 780 22.95 -17.28 9.38
C GLU A 780 24.29 -17.60 10.05
N ALA A 781 25.38 -17.63 9.27
CA ALA A 781 26.72 -17.95 9.74
C ALA A 781 27.79 -17.46 8.74
N GLN A 782 29.08 -17.66 9.06
CA GLN A 782 30.18 -17.25 8.19
C GLN A 782 30.20 -17.95 6.81
N SER A 783 29.75 -19.21 6.74
CA SER A 783 29.77 -20.01 5.52
C SER A 783 28.44 -20.74 5.29
N VAL A 784 28.12 -21.07 4.03
CA VAL A 784 26.91 -21.83 3.67
C VAL A 784 26.89 -23.19 4.36
N ALA A 785 28.03 -23.89 4.40
CA ALA A 785 28.15 -25.19 5.07
C ALA A 785 27.83 -25.12 6.56
N THR A 786 28.23 -24.05 7.23
CA THR A 786 27.90 -23.83 8.65
C THR A 786 26.42 -23.53 8.86
N VAL A 787 25.78 -22.81 7.93
CA VAL A 787 24.32 -22.61 7.97
C VAL A 787 23.60 -23.94 7.82
N ASP A 788 24.01 -24.79 6.87
CA ASP A 788 23.45 -26.13 6.67
C ASP A 788 23.57 -26.98 7.94
N GLU A 789 24.74 -26.95 8.59
CA GLU A 789 24.99 -27.65 9.85
C GLU A 789 24.03 -27.20 10.95
N ILE A 790 23.91 -25.88 11.17
CA ILE A 790 23.04 -25.29 12.19
C ILE A 790 21.58 -25.70 11.92
N LEU A 791 21.10 -25.53 10.68
CA LEU A 791 19.72 -25.86 10.33
C LEU A 791 19.41 -27.34 10.48
N CYS A 792 20.35 -28.22 10.11
CA CYS A 792 20.19 -29.66 10.27
C CYS A 792 20.08 -30.04 11.75
N LYS A 793 21.02 -29.58 12.58
CA LYS A 793 21.04 -29.87 14.03
C LYS A 793 19.81 -29.28 14.75
N VAL A 794 19.41 -28.04 14.41
CA VAL A 794 18.22 -27.41 15.02
C VAL A 794 16.92 -28.07 14.55
N LYS A 795 16.81 -28.46 13.27
CA LYS A 795 15.67 -29.24 12.78
C LYS A 795 15.52 -30.55 13.56
N GLN A 796 16.62 -31.26 13.80
CA GLN A 796 16.61 -32.48 14.62
C GLN A 796 16.11 -32.20 16.05
N ALA A 797 16.56 -31.12 16.68
CA ALA A 797 16.09 -30.73 18.01
C ALA A 797 14.58 -30.38 18.03
N VAL A 798 14.09 -29.71 17.00
CA VAL A 798 12.65 -29.42 16.84
C VAL A 798 11.85 -30.71 16.66
N CYS A 799 12.31 -31.65 15.82
CA CYS A 799 11.66 -32.95 15.66
C CYS A 799 11.65 -33.77 16.97
N GLN A 800 12.76 -33.80 17.69
CA GLN A 800 12.84 -34.47 19.00
C GLN A 800 11.87 -33.86 20.02
N TYR A 801 11.66 -32.54 19.99
CA TYR A 801 10.67 -31.90 20.84
C TYR A 801 9.24 -32.31 20.46
N MET A 802 8.94 -32.34 19.16
CA MET A 802 7.62 -32.75 18.65
C MET A 802 7.30 -34.22 18.96
N GLU A 803 8.28 -35.12 18.92
CA GLU A 803 8.08 -36.55 19.23
C GLU A 803 7.83 -36.80 20.73
N ARG A 804 8.28 -35.89 21.61
CA ARG A 804 8.13 -35.99 23.06
C ARG A 804 6.89 -35.29 23.61
N SER A 805 6.23 -34.47 22.79
CA SER A 805 5.05 -33.66 23.15
C SER A 805 3.78 -34.33 22.67
#